data_AF-A0AAE8SNM8-F1
#
_entry.id   AF-A0AAE8SNM8-F1
#
_cell.length_a   1.000
_cell.length_b   1.000
_cell.length_c   1.000
_cell.angle_alpha   90.00
_cell.angle_beta   90.00
_cell.angle_gamma   90.00
#
_symmetry.space_group_name_H-M   'P 1'
#
loop_
_entity.id
_entity.type
_entity.pdbx_description
1 polymer ?
#
loop_
_entity_poly.entity_id
_entity_poly.type
_entity_poly.pdbx_seq_one_letter_code
_entity_poly.pdbx_strand_id
1 'polypeptide(L)'
;MDAADPSVEENPWCTDGEPETSASVSRHDSFAEPLSDDQDSVDQVEDIEDRTHAESIQFEHEPLCTECGISPAVWYCKKCEEICDECWPTRSPHKIDHPSHHSHERVTISEHKLFGAVLNPDSSPVTSERLHQNDNDSLWFSVDDDPDSLELQEFPRFSCMLSEHQNQFSLPASPYPRLVSFVGRTGVGKSAIIRLLIEHLWDETARRRGKARGVTIKTPVVGPRQEHIPTSGDVHLYRDVLMNDVDSGRPLLYADCEGFGAGTSKPAAHGHGRRSGTWNTIPGLEGIRRWKDPAWNYVSSAFRRPLPGLGRRQDAVEHLFPKLLYNFSDVVVNVMSSQATRQIDDDIVKLLEWAETSHASATNRFGLPHLIVVINQSDHDSNWDSAETTRHVFEQQQRILEQNDRAKAIKERFENVGIRINNLEDLLLNAYASVQFIRLPRGESPFRLSMQLQRLHGMICQASQESLDEKYNRRMLLSATNMDEFFRLAFDHYSNKVKEPFDFLAQLISLRPPSDKMAARFSALLVKTFKTLSAKVDRSCLVSKFCDLLVPLVCSSMALDATRVFNNLPGRSIDIFCGKSDHLADDVWKSNQNSYKSQIAEAFRQFISISLNCEFNGKSGERCVNKYETHHCHQDDEGTIIGGGSYESQVLDELMVQWENSFHSGLEELDKEEDLIITGNQDIAQTKRNAIWATHMSAVESLYLELESLEIVDILACSWCFCNDSSEFLTCGHGICDAGLAEVGKPAAEMDQRLKVVHSCSLHSPLRRFQPALQFFQLPSSIGRRILALNGDGAHGVTQTGVLSAIQRHLGDEIPIRHFFDLIGGSGTGGLLAIGLGIGGWDVHRSATSLREFEAEVTRDTAAIESAFRERITGQLMIGSRVHVSETPIRVFVATTLDKALDGVQEAAIITNYVRPEGQGKPDNLFVMTEQSLTNTQNEELFPTHMKQGANLDKN
;
A
#
# COMPACT_ATOMS: atom_id res chain seq x y z
N MET A 1 48.87 1.74 42.56
CA MET A 1 49.40 0.43 42.98
C MET A 1 49.90 -0.25 41.73
N ASP A 2 51.20 -0.49 41.74
CA ASP A 2 52.06 -0.77 40.59
C ASP A 2 51.90 -2.14 39.93
N ALA A 3 52.59 -2.23 38.77
CA ALA A 3 53.18 -3.39 38.11
C ALA A 3 52.34 -4.04 36.99
N ALA A 4 52.92 -4.50 35.88
CA ALA A 4 54.22 -4.32 35.24
C ALA A 4 54.11 -4.99 33.85
N ASP A 5 54.75 -4.38 32.85
CA ASP A 5 55.07 -4.98 31.55
C ASP A 5 56.31 -5.88 31.69
N PRO A 6 56.44 -6.96 30.90
CA PRO A 6 57.62 -7.01 30.04
C PRO A 6 57.47 -7.69 28.66
N SER A 7 58.14 -7.06 27.70
CA SER A 7 59.19 -7.62 26.80
C SER A 7 58.86 -7.97 25.35
N VAL A 8 59.73 -7.39 24.52
CA VAL A 8 59.97 -7.45 23.08
C VAL A 8 61.12 -8.44 22.81
N GLU A 9 61.05 -9.21 21.72
CA GLU A 9 62.19 -9.73 20.93
C GLU A 9 61.63 -10.02 19.52
N GLU A 10 61.89 -9.17 18.52
CA GLU A 10 63.05 -9.08 17.61
C GLU A 10 63.06 -10.05 16.42
N ASN A 11 63.18 -9.37 15.28
CA ASN A 11 63.14 -9.78 13.89
C ASN A 11 64.54 -10.27 13.44
N PRO A 12 64.65 -11.40 12.74
CA PRO A 12 65.88 -11.75 12.06
C PRO A 12 65.72 -11.69 10.53
N TRP A 13 66.73 -11.12 9.87
CA TRP A 13 67.03 -11.19 8.42
C TRP A 13 66.55 -10.02 7.55
N CYS A 14 67.25 -8.88 7.68
CA CYS A 14 67.63 -8.03 6.55
C CYS A 14 68.55 -8.79 5.56
N THR A 15 68.50 -8.43 4.28
CA THR A 15 69.68 -8.17 3.43
C THR A 15 69.26 -7.40 2.16
N ASP A 16 69.86 -6.20 2.00
CA ASP A 16 70.42 -5.52 0.81
C ASP A 16 69.61 -5.44 -0.51
N GLY A 17 69.50 -4.34 -1.27
CA GLY A 17 70.13 -3.02 -1.29
C GLY A 17 70.06 -2.44 -2.73
N GLU A 18 69.40 -1.28 -2.90
CA GLU A 18 69.59 -0.15 -3.88
C GLU A 18 69.90 -0.36 -5.40
N PRO A 19 69.79 0.68 -6.29
CA PRO A 19 69.46 2.10 -6.07
C PRO A 19 68.42 2.75 -7.02
N GLU A 20 67.95 3.91 -6.53
CA GLU A 20 67.52 5.18 -7.16
C GLU A 20 67.54 5.37 -8.69
N THR A 21 66.47 6.00 -9.21
CA THR A 21 66.61 7.25 -10.00
C THR A 21 65.41 8.17 -9.82
N SER A 22 65.73 9.42 -9.47
CA SER A 22 64.90 10.61 -9.34
C SER A 22 64.36 11.16 -10.67
N ALA A 23 63.15 11.72 -10.68
CA ALA A 23 62.85 12.95 -11.42
C ALA A 23 61.54 13.60 -10.92
N SER A 24 61.71 14.68 -10.15
CA SER A 24 60.76 15.79 -10.02
C SER A 24 60.42 16.42 -11.38
N VAL A 25 59.25 17.07 -11.52
CA VAL A 25 59.13 18.50 -11.89
C VAL A 25 57.65 18.92 -12.11
N SER A 26 57.28 19.90 -11.27
CA SER A 26 56.38 21.04 -11.44
C SER A 26 54.94 20.94 -11.97
N ARG A 27 54.05 21.39 -11.09
CA ARG A 27 52.85 22.21 -11.38
C ARG A 27 53.14 23.35 -12.36
N HIS A 28 52.17 23.65 -13.22
CA HIS A 28 51.82 25.03 -13.54
C HIS A 28 50.32 25.16 -13.85
N ASP A 29 49.64 25.91 -12.98
CA ASP A 29 48.38 26.60 -13.25
C ASP A 29 48.55 27.59 -14.41
N SER A 30 47.50 27.75 -15.23
CA SER A 30 46.97 29.08 -15.53
C SER A 30 45.70 29.02 -16.38
N PHE A 31 44.63 29.58 -15.79
CA PHE A 31 43.43 30.17 -16.37
C PHE A 31 43.65 30.95 -17.69
N ALA A 32 42.66 30.89 -18.59
CA ALA A 32 41.94 32.07 -19.12
C ALA A 32 40.86 31.67 -20.16
N GLU A 33 39.63 32.11 -19.92
CA GLU A 33 38.48 32.18 -20.84
C GLU A 33 38.66 33.33 -21.90
N PRO A 34 37.60 33.82 -22.57
CA PRO A 34 36.81 33.28 -23.70
C PRO A 34 36.85 34.29 -24.89
N LEU A 35 36.02 34.11 -25.94
CA LEU A 35 35.38 35.14 -26.83
C LEU A 35 35.02 34.51 -28.20
N SER A 36 33.71 34.34 -28.48
CA SER A 36 32.82 35.22 -29.29
C SER A 36 32.88 34.89 -30.79
N ASP A 37 31.84 34.22 -31.31
CA ASP A 37 30.75 34.79 -32.15
C ASP A 37 31.19 35.06 -33.59
N ASP A 38 30.58 34.31 -34.53
CA ASP A 38 30.04 34.87 -35.78
C ASP A 38 29.06 33.88 -36.42
N GLN A 39 27.88 34.42 -36.76
CA GLN A 39 26.82 33.80 -37.54
C GLN A 39 27.14 33.95 -39.04
N ASP A 40 26.86 32.91 -39.85
CA ASP A 40 25.90 33.05 -40.96
C ASP A 40 25.66 31.73 -41.72
N SER A 41 24.37 31.56 -42.03
CA SER A 41 23.65 30.64 -42.93
C SER A 41 24.42 29.79 -43.96
N VAL A 42 23.96 28.55 -44.20
CA VAL A 42 23.16 28.14 -45.38
C VAL A 42 22.75 26.66 -45.22
N ASP A 43 21.46 26.39 -45.47
CA ASP A 43 20.83 25.08 -45.58
C ASP A 43 21.61 24.09 -46.49
N GLN A 44 22.06 22.98 -45.91
CA GLN A 44 22.19 21.70 -46.62
C GLN A 44 21.70 20.59 -45.71
N VAL A 45 20.55 20.02 -46.07
CA VAL A 45 20.06 18.74 -45.59
C VAL A 45 20.98 17.68 -46.19
N GLU A 46 21.96 17.22 -45.42
CA GLU A 46 22.65 15.96 -45.66
C GLU A 46 22.13 14.92 -44.66
N ASP A 47 21.50 13.88 -45.22
CA ASP A 47 21.11 12.66 -44.55
C ASP A 47 22.32 12.04 -43.82
N ILE A 48 22.38 12.19 -42.50
CA ILE A 48 23.29 11.42 -41.65
C ILE A 48 22.55 10.13 -41.30
N GLU A 49 22.80 9.10 -42.11
CA GLU A 49 22.53 7.71 -41.76
C GLU A 49 23.17 7.40 -40.41
N ASP A 50 22.30 7.12 -39.44
CA ASP A 50 22.62 6.72 -38.08
C ASP A 50 23.39 5.39 -38.13
N ARG A 51 24.72 5.49 -38.19
CA ARG A 51 25.64 4.36 -38.06
C ARG A 51 25.57 3.85 -36.63
N THR A 52 24.58 2.99 -36.41
CA THR A 52 24.64 1.93 -35.40
C THR A 52 26.01 1.26 -35.49
N HIS A 53 26.86 1.53 -34.51
CA HIS A 53 28.03 0.71 -34.24
C HIS A 53 27.52 -0.62 -33.68
N ALA A 54 27.00 -1.46 -34.58
CA ALA A 54 27.07 -2.89 -34.43
C ALA A 54 28.57 -3.21 -34.31
N GLU A 55 29.01 -3.55 -33.10
CA GLU A 55 30.22 -4.32 -32.93
C GLU A 55 30.13 -5.46 -33.94
N SER A 56 31.01 -5.43 -34.93
CA SER A 56 31.16 -6.47 -35.92
C SER A 56 31.51 -7.75 -35.18
N ILE A 57 30.48 -8.53 -34.83
CA ILE A 57 30.60 -9.93 -34.47
C ILE A 57 31.31 -10.55 -35.66
N GLN A 58 32.59 -10.89 -35.48
CA GLN A 58 33.25 -11.83 -36.37
C GLN A 58 32.30 -13.04 -36.44
N PHE A 59 31.78 -13.34 -37.63
CA PHE A 59 31.00 -14.55 -37.84
C PHE A 59 31.89 -15.74 -37.41
N GLU A 60 31.72 -16.20 -36.16
CA GLU A 60 32.19 -17.52 -35.78
C GLU A 60 31.52 -18.49 -36.76
N HIS A 61 32.32 -19.15 -37.60
CA HIS A 61 31.83 -20.20 -38.48
C HIS A 61 30.96 -21.17 -37.66
N GLU A 62 29.73 -21.45 -38.12
CA GLU A 62 28.89 -22.47 -37.50
C GLU A 62 29.70 -23.76 -37.39
N PRO A 63 29.80 -24.37 -36.19
CA PRO A 63 30.62 -25.55 -36.00
C PRO A 63 30.17 -26.65 -36.95
N LEU A 64 31.10 -27.18 -37.73
CA LEU A 64 30.83 -28.29 -38.64
C LEU A 64 30.76 -29.59 -37.84
N CYS A 65 29.89 -30.50 -38.26
CA CYS A 65 29.78 -31.82 -37.67
C CYS A 65 31.15 -32.51 -37.67
N THR A 66 31.63 -32.90 -36.49
CA THR A 66 32.91 -33.58 -36.26
C THR A 66 33.02 -34.90 -37.02
N GLU A 67 31.89 -35.51 -37.39
CA GLU A 67 31.84 -36.78 -38.12
C GLU A 67 31.88 -36.60 -39.64
N CYS A 68 30.98 -35.80 -40.20
CA CYS A 68 30.89 -35.65 -41.66
C CYS A 68 31.70 -34.47 -42.20
N GLY A 69 32.08 -33.50 -41.36
CA GLY A 69 32.84 -32.30 -41.73
C GLY A 69 32.13 -31.37 -42.72
N ILE A 70 30.86 -31.63 -43.05
CA ILE A 70 30.13 -30.97 -44.15
C ILE A 70 28.86 -30.28 -43.64
N SER A 71 28.08 -30.97 -42.80
CA SER A 71 26.81 -30.43 -42.29
C SER A 71 27.03 -29.59 -41.02
N PRO A 72 26.24 -28.53 -40.79
CA PRO A 72 26.29 -27.79 -39.53
C PRO A 72 25.97 -28.73 -38.37
N ALA A 73 26.77 -28.65 -37.32
CA ALA A 73 26.53 -29.39 -36.10
C ALA A 73 25.33 -28.77 -35.37
N VAL A 74 24.46 -29.64 -34.85
CA VAL A 74 23.24 -29.25 -34.12
C VAL A 74 23.32 -29.72 -32.67
N TRP A 75 23.99 -30.84 -32.43
CA TRP A 75 24.08 -31.55 -31.17
C TRP A 75 25.48 -31.52 -30.60
N TYR A 76 25.58 -31.47 -29.28
CA TYR A 76 26.81 -31.58 -28.52
C TYR A 76 26.73 -32.79 -27.58
N CYS A 77 27.81 -33.56 -27.54
CA CYS A 77 28.02 -34.62 -26.55
C CYS A 77 29.45 -34.57 -26.01
N LYS A 78 29.62 -34.66 -24.68
CA LYS A 78 30.92 -34.54 -23.98
C LYS A 78 32.04 -35.43 -24.56
N LYS A 79 31.70 -36.60 -25.15
CA LYS A 79 32.66 -37.55 -25.74
C LYS A 79 32.65 -37.57 -27.28
N CYS A 80 31.62 -37.04 -27.92
CA CYS A 80 31.48 -37.08 -29.37
C CYS A 80 31.60 -35.72 -30.04
N GLU A 81 31.75 -34.66 -29.24
CA GLU A 81 31.86 -33.26 -29.65
C GLU A 81 30.60 -32.82 -30.42
N GLU A 82 30.76 -32.05 -31.50
CA GLU A 82 29.71 -31.38 -32.25
C GLU A 82 29.22 -32.28 -33.41
N ILE A 83 27.94 -32.65 -33.44
CA ILE A 83 27.37 -33.62 -34.41
C ILE A 83 26.11 -33.06 -35.07
N CYS A 84 25.89 -33.33 -36.37
CA CYS A 84 24.65 -32.97 -37.08
C CYS A 84 23.50 -33.97 -36.82
N ASP A 85 22.28 -33.59 -37.19
CA ASP A 85 21.08 -34.44 -37.08
C ASP A 85 21.20 -35.79 -37.81
N GLU A 86 21.91 -35.83 -38.94
CA GLU A 86 22.03 -37.03 -39.77
C GLU A 86 23.07 -38.03 -39.23
N CYS A 87 24.14 -37.54 -38.60
CA CYS A 87 25.21 -38.37 -38.05
C CYS A 87 24.93 -38.85 -36.62
N TRP A 88 23.96 -38.23 -35.93
CA TRP A 88 23.59 -38.60 -34.56
C TRP A 88 23.03 -40.04 -34.44
N PRO A 89 22.06 -40.49 -35.27
CA PRO A 89 21.46 -41.83 -35.15
C PRO A 89 22.42 -42.96 -35.50
N THR A 90 23.49 -42.66 -36.25
CA THR A 90 24.47 -43.65 -36.71
C THR A 90 25.54 -43.99 -35.67
N ARG A 91 25.62 -43.26 -34.55
CA ARG A 91 26.60 -43.53 -33.50
C ARG A 91 26.14 -44.62 -32.52
N SER A 92 27.01 -45.58 -32.27
CA SER A 92 26.83 -46.59 -31.22
C SER A 92 26.96 -45.95 -29.83
N PRO A 93 26.13 -46.31 -28.82
CA PRO A 93 26.33 -45.86 -27.44
C PRO A 93 27.76 -46.10 -26.96
N HIS A 94 28.31 -45.18 -26.15
CA HIS A 94 29.64 -45.37 -25.56
C HIS A 94 29.72 -46.72 -24.83
N LYS A 95 30.80 -47.50 -25.04
CA LYS A 95 31.02 -48.77 -24.34
C LYS A 95 31.02 -48.53 -22.82
N ILE A 96 30.27 -49.35 -22.12
CA ILE A 96 30.02 -49.31 -20.67
C ILE A 96 31.25 -49.90 -19.98
N ASP A 97 32.13 -49.07 -19.42
CA ASP A 97 33.14 -49.53 -18.45
C ASP A 97 32.75 -49.20 -17.00
N HIS A 98 31.64 -48.48 -16.74
CA HIS A 98 31.14 -48.21 -15.38
C HIS A 98 29.60 -48.04 -15.30
N PRO A 99 28.95 -48.38 -14.16
CA PRO A 99 27.47 -48.44 -14.02
C PRO A 99 26.75 -47.08 -14.04
N SER A 100 27.47 -45.96 -14.06
CA SER A 100 26.92 -44.59 -13.96
C SER A 100 26.78 -43.86 -15.30
N HIS A 101 27.07 -44.50 -16.44
CA HIS A 101 26.98 -43.88 -17.77
C HIS A 101 25.96 -44.60 -18.67
N HIS A 102 24.77 -44.00 -18.81
CA HIS A 102 23.84 -44.34 -19.89
C HIS A 102 24.10 -43.42 -21.11
N SER A 103 23.92 -44.01 -22.31
CA SER A 103 23.60 -43.43 -23.64
C SER A 103 24.02 -41.99 -23.98
N HIS A 104 24.55 -41.76 -25.20
CA HIS A 104 24.74 -40.44 -25.82
C HIS A 104 23.80 -39.35 -25.27
N GLU A 105 24.33 -38.42 -24.46
CA GLU A 105 23.55 -37.29 -23.96
C GLU A 105 23.39 -36.27 -25.08
N ARG A 106 22.15 -36.09 -25.57
CA ARG A 106 21.78 -35.18 -26.66
C ARG A 106 21.47 -33.79 -26.10
N VAL A 107 22.34 -32.81 -26.33
CA VAL A 107 22.14 -31.39 -25.97
C VAL A 107 22.34 -30.54 -27.21
N THR A 108 21.60 -29.45 -27.40
CA THR A 108 21.86 -28.56 -28.55
C THR A 108 23.15 -27.76 -28.35
N ILE A 109 23.86 -27.42 -29.43
CA ILE A 109 25.08 -26.60 -29.33
C ILE A 109 24.79 -25.21 -28.77
N SER A 110 23.63 -24.64 -29.10
CA SER A 110 23.20 -23.35 -28.57
C SER A 110 22.98 -23.38 -27.05
N GLU A 111 22.40 -24.46 -26.51
CA GLU A 111 22.31 -24.69 -25.06
C GLU A 111 23.71 -24.85 -24.46
N HIS A 112 24.58 -25.67 -25.05
CA HIS A 112 25.95 -25.89 -24.53
C HIS A 112 26.76 -24.58 -24.45
N LYS A 113 26.77 -23.78 -25.52
CA LYS A 113 27.46 -22.47 -25.55
C LYS A 113 26.91 -21.52 -24.48
N LEU A 114 25.60 -21.49 -24.29
CA LEU A 114 24.95 -20.61 -23.30
C LEU A 114 25.20 -21.06 -21.85
N PHE A 115 25.14 -22.36 -21.57
CA PHE A 115 25.60 -22.92 -20.28
C PHE A 115 27.07 -22.58 -20.02
N GLY A 116 27.93 -22.69 -21.04
CA GLY A 116 29.34 -22.29 -20.97
C GLY A 116 29.51 -20.83 -20.57
N ALA A 117 28.80 -19.92 -21.23
CA ALA A 117 28.87 -18.47 -20.99
C ALA A 117 28.37 -18.05 -19.59
N VAL A 118 27.34 -18.71 -19.05
CA VAL A 118 26.82 -18.40 -17.71
C VAL A 118 27.69 -19.00 -16.61
N LEU A 119 28.21 -20.22 -16.82
CA LEU A 119 28.97 -20.94 -15.81
C LEU A 119 30.45 -20.54 -15.75
N ASN A 120 30.99 -19.99 -16.84
CA ASN A 120 32.35 -19.48 -16.96
C ASN A 120 32.33 -18.10 -17.66
N PRO A 121 31.90 -17.02 -16.97
CA PRO A 121 31.86 -15.69 -17.55
C PRO A 121 33.27 -15.15 -17.84
N ASP A 122 33.42 -14.33 -18.88
CA ASP A 122 34.68 -13.67 -19.25
C ASP A 122 35.18 -12.77 -18.10
N SER A 123 36.36 -13.08 -17.58
CA SER A 123 36.92 -12.49 -16.35
C SER A 123 37.62 -11.14 -16.54
N SER A 124 37.35 -10.42 -17.64
CA SER A 124 38.00 -9.12 -17.84
C SER A 124 37.42 -8.07 -16.85
N PRO A 125 38.26 -7.31 -16.12
CA PRO A 125 37.79 -6.32 -15.14
C PRO A 125 36.88 -5.25 -15.77
N VAL A 126 37.16 -4.85 -17.01
CA VAL A 126 36.40 -3.82 -17.74
C VAL A 126 35.00 -4.32 -18.15
N THR A 127 34.89 -5.58 -18.61
CA THR A 127 33.57 -6.17 -18.92
C THR A 127 32.75 -6.40 -17.65
N SER A 128 33.39 -6.82 -16.56
CA SER A 128 32.72 -6.94 -15.25
C SER A 128 32.20 -5.59 -14.75
N GLU A 129 32.98 -4.52 -14.87
CA GLU A 129 32.55 -3.16 -14.50
C GLU A 129 31.32 -2.70 -15.30
N ARG A 130 31.33 -2.87 -16.63
CA ARG A 130 30.18 -2.51 -17.48
C ARG A 130 28.92 -3.31 -17.12
N LEU A 131 29.08 -4.59 -16.81
CA LEU A 131 27.97 -5.46 -16.40
C LEU A 131 27.38 -5.00 -15.05
N HIS A 132 28.22 -4.65 -14.08
CA HIS A 132 27.77 -4.12 -12.78
C HIS A 132 27.09 -2.76 -12.91
N GLN A 133 27.59 -1.87 -13.77
CA GLN A 133 26.95 -0.58 -14.04
C GLN A 133 25.55 -0.75 -14.65
N ASN A 134 25.39 -1.69 -15.57
CA ASN A 134 24.10 -2.01 -16.19
C ASN A 134 23.10 -2.66 -15.22
N ASP A 135 23.61 -3.31 -14.16
CA ASP A 135 22.79 -3.99 -13.15
C ASP A 135 22.33 -3.06 -12.01
N ASN A 136 22.83 -1.81 -11.95
CA ASN A 136 22.38 -0.83 -10.94
C ASN A 136 20.88 -0.56 -11.02
N ASP A 137 20.31 -0.55 -12.21
CA ASP A 137 18.87 -0.37 -12.42
C ASP A 137 18.03 -1.57 -11.93
N SER A 138 18.65 -2.68 -11.54
CA SER A 138 17.98 -3.84 -10.95
C SER A 138 17.99 -3.81 -9.41
N LEU A 139 18.66 -2.83 -8.80
CA LEU A 139 18.67 -2.61 -7.35
C LEU A 139 17.27 -2.33 -6.82
N TRP A 140 16.88 -3.07 -5.79
CA TRP A 140 15.61 -2.85 -5.09
C TRP A 140 15.82 -2.08 -3.79
N PHE A 141 16.75 -2.54 -2.95
CA PHE A 141 17.20 -1.77 -1.79
C PHE A 141 18.65 -2.10 -1.46
N SER A 142 19.34 -1.14 -0.89
CA SER A 142 20.74 -1.25 -0.45
C SER A 142 20.95 -0.66 0.93
N VAL A 143 22.03 -1.06 1.59
CA VAL A 143 22.57 -0.30 2.73
C VAL A 143 23.78 0.47 2.22
N ASP A 144 24.11 1.64 2.74
CA ASP A 144 25.37 2.29 2.40
C ASP A 144 26.54 1.72 3.23
N ASP A 145 27.75 2.18 2.88
CA ASP A 145 28.99 1.74 3.51
C ASP A 145 29.53 2.76 4.51
N ASP A 146 28.76 3.82 4.83
CA ASP A 146 29.23 4.88 5.73
C ASP A 146 29.16 4.41 7.19
N PRO A 147 30.30 4.19 7.87
CA PRO A 147 30.31 3.70 9.24
C PRO A 147 29.72 4.70 10.24
N ASP A 148 29.76 6.01 9.91
CA ASP A 148 29.29 7.08 10.79
C ASP A 148 27.81 7.40 10.54
N SER A 149 27.28 7.04 9.36
CA SER A 149 25.87 7.24 8.99
C SER A 149 25.33 6.12 8.11
N LEU A 150 25.13 4.93 8.68
CA LEU A 150 24.50 3.82 7.96
C LEU A 150 23.06 4.19 7.54
N GLU A 151 22.76 4.14 6.25
CA GLU A 151 21.44 4.39 5.67
C GLU A 151 20.92 3.20 4.85
N LEU A 152 19.65 2.85 5.06
CA LEU A 152 18.88 2.00 4.16
C LEU A 152 18.34 2.84 3.01
N GLN A 153 18.66 2.45 1.79
CA GLN A 153 18.29 3.11 0.55
C GLN A 153 17.32 2.22 -0.24
N GLU A 154 16.13 2.75 -0.55
CA GLU A 154 15.09 2.08 -1.33
C GLU A 154 14.97 2.69 -2.74
N PHE A 155 14.89 1.83 -3.76
CA PHE A 155 14.83 2.20 -5.17
C PHE A 155 13.46 1.85 -5.79
N PRO A 156 13.04 2.52 -6.88
CA PRO A 156 11.70 2.35 -7.48
C PRO A 156 11.52 1.03 -8.27
N ARG A 157 12.48 0.09 -8.19
CA ARG A 157 12.56 -1.09 -9.03
C ARG A 157 11.31 -1.97 -8.97
N PHE A 158 10.80 -2.26 -7.77
CA PHE A 158 9.61 -3.10 -7.60
C PHE A 158 8.40 -2.49 -8.31
N SER A 159 8.10 -1.22 -8.01
CA SER A 159 6.94 -0.52 -8.55
C SER A 159 7.04 -0.32 -10.07
N CYS A 160 8.22 0.08 -10.59
CA CYS A 160 8.43 0.28 -12.03
C CYS A 160 8.26 -1.00 -12.83
N MET A 161 8.91 -2.09 -12.38
CA MET A 161 8.86 -3.38 -13.06
C MET A 161 7.42 -3.94 -13.16
N LEU A 162 6.59 -3.70 -12.14
CA LEU A 162 5.19 -4.13 -12.14
C LEU A 162 4.30 -3.19 -12.96
N SER A 163 4.59 -1.90 -13.00
CA SER A 163 3.90 -0.97 -13.91
C SER A 163 4.19 -1.30 -15.38
N GLU A 164 5.46 -1.54 -15.73
CA GLU A 164 5.85 -2.01 -17.06
C GLU A 164 5.16 -3.33 -17.42
N HIS A 165 5.07 -4.26 -16.47
CA HIS A 165 4.36 -5.53 -16.65
C HIS A 165 2.88 -5.31 -16.94
N GLN A 166 2.21 -4.49 -16.13
CA GLN A 166 0.80 -4.19 -16.29
C GLN A 166 0.51 -3.59 -17.67
N ASN A 167 1.35 -2.66 -18.13
CA ASN A 167 1.23 -2.04 -19.45
C ASN A 167 1.50 -3.04 -20.58
N GLN A 168 2.56 -3.86 -20.45
CA GLN A 168 2.94 -4.86 -21.45
C GLN A 168 1.83 -5.90 -21.70
N PHE A 169 1.09 -6.28 -20.66
CA PHE A 169 -0.01 -7.24 -20.74
C PHE A 169 -1.39 -6.58 -20.80
N SER A 170 -1.48 -5.25 -20.84
CA SER A 170 -2.73 -4.48 -20.87
C SER A 170 -3.74 -4.92 -19.80
N LEU A 171 -3.24 -5.19 -18.58
CA LEU A 171 -4.08 -5.73 -17.50
C LEU A 171 -5.03 -4.64 -16.96
N PRO A 172 -6.33 -4.96 -16.77
CA PRO A 172 -7.32 -3.99 -16.31
C PRO A 172 -7.13 -3.57 -14.84
N ALA A 173 -6.45 -4.40 -14.05
CA ALA A 173 -6.20 -4.17 -12.63
C ALA A 173 -4.73 -4.42 -12.28
N SER A 174 -4.32 -3.92 -11.11
CA SER A 174 -2.98 -4.17 -10.56
C SER A 174 -2.74 -5.67 -10.40
N PRO A 175 -1.57 -6.20 -10.83
CA PRO A 175 -1.25 -7.62 -10.69
C PRO A 175 -0.99 -8.02 -9.23
N TYR A 176 -0.95 -9.33 -8.98
CA TYR A 176 -0.66 -9.96 -7.68
C TYR A 176 0.70 -10.68 -7.77
N PRO A 177 1.82 -9.99 -7.52
CA PRO A 177 3.15 -10.53 -7.73
C PRO A 177 3.49 -11.67 -6.76
N ARG A 178 4.30 -12.61 -7.24
CA ARG A 178 4.91 -13.69 -6.47
C ARG A 178 6.38 -13.40 -6.25
N LEU A 179 6.84 -13.34 -5.00
CA LEU A 179 8.21 -13.00 -4.65
C LEU A 179 8.99 -14.24 -4.19
N VAL A 180 10.11 -14.50 -4.85
CA VAL A 180 11.02 -15.60 -4.55
C VAL A 180 12.39 -15.05 -4.19
N SER A 181 12.84 -15.26 -2.96
CA SER A 181 14.13 -14.74 -2.49
C SER A 181 15.19 -15.82 -2.45
N PHE A 182 16.31 -15.59 -3.14
CA PHE A 182 17.48 -16.46 -3.12
C PHE A 182 18.44 -16.02 -2.03
N VAL A 183 18.69 -16.92 -1.08
CA VAL A 183 19.55 -16.68 0.09
C VAL A 183 20.60 -17.78 0.21
N GLY A 184 21.72 -17.48 0.86
CA GLY A 184 22.83 -18.43 1.03
C GLY A 184 24.19 -17.76 1.04
N ARG A 185 25.24 -18.53 1.32
CA ARG A 185 26.61 -18.01 1.47
C ARG A 185 27.13 -17.35 0.19
N THR A 186 28.14 -16.51 0.34
CA THR A 186 28.85 -15.94 -0.83
C THR A 186 29.51 -17.06 -1.65
N GLY A 187 29.46 -16.94 -2.98
CA GLY A 187 30.11 -17.88 -3.90
C GLY A 187 29.39 -19.20 -4.19
N VAL A 188 28.21 -19.45 -3.60
CA VAL A 188 27.45 -20.70 -3.82
C VAL A 188 26.70 -20.77 -5.17
N GLY A 189 26.71 -19.69 -5.95
CA GLY A 189 26.11 -19.64 -7.29
C GLY A 189 24.65 -19.15 -7.36
N LYS A 190 24.18 -18.34 -6.41
CA LYS A 190 22.80 -17.80 -6.38
C LYS A 190 22.44 -17.04 -7.66
N SER A 191 23.18 -15.99 -7.98
CA SER A 191 23.02 -15.17 -9.18
C SER A 191 23.09 -16.00 -10.46
N ALA A 192 23.97 -17.01 -10.51
CA ALA A 192 24.05 -17.94 -11.63
C ALA A 192 22.77 -18.76 -11.81
N ILE A 193 22.21 -19.30 -10.72
CA ILE A 193 20.95 -20.06 -10.77
C ILE A 193 19.79 -19.15 -11.22
N ILE A 194 19.68 -17.94 -10.67
CA ILE A 194 18.64 -16.98 -11.07
C ILE A 194 18.74 -16.65 -12.57
N ARG A 195 19.96 -16.40 -13.07
CA ARG A 195 20.18 -16.17 -14.50
C ARG A 195 19.73 -17.37 -15.35
N LEU A 196 20.10 -18.57 -14.95
CA LEU A 196 19.70 -19.81 -15.65
C LEU A 196 18.18 -20.00 -15.63
N LEU A 197 17.50 -19.62 -14.53
CA LEU A 197 16.05 -19.68 -14.43
C LEU A 197 15.36 -18.66 -15.34
N ILE A 198 15.81 -17.41 -15.34
CA ILE A 198 15.25 -16.34 -16.19
C ILE A 198 15.45 -16.64 -17.67
N GLU A 199 16.60 -17.21 -18.05
CA GLU A 199 16.92 -17.52 -19.44
C GLU A 199 16.19 -18.78 -19.97
N HIS A 200 15.53 -19.58 -19.12
CA HIS A 200 14.77 -20.77 -19.51
C HIS A 200 15.52 -21.69 -20.47
N LEU A 201 16.73 -22.09 -20.09
CA LEU A 201 17.58 -22.89 -20.97
C LEU A 201 16.96 -24.23 -21.40
N TRP A 202 16.02 -24.74 -20.61
CA TRP A 202 15.30 -25.99 -20.87
C TRP A 202 14.05 -25.82 -21.75
N ASP A 203 13.63 -24.60 -22.08
CA ASP A 203 12.44 -24.33 -22.90
C ASP A 203 12.75 -23.32 -24.03
N GLU A 204 13.06 -23.84 -25.21
CA GLU A 204 13.32 -23.02 -26.39
C GLU A 204 12.08 -22.21 -26.83
N THR A 205 10.87 -22.75 -26.62
CA THR A 205 9.63 -22.06 -27.00
C THR A 205 9.39 -20.85 -26.11
N ALA A 206 9.73 -20.95 -24.81
CA ALA A 206 9.73 -19.84 -23.88
C ALA A 206 10.63 -18.71 -24.36
N ARG A 207 11.88 -19.03 -24.71
CA ARG A 207 12.87 -18.05 -25.17
C ARG A 207 12.42 -17.32 -26.43
N ARG A 208 11.84 -18.05 -27.39
CA ARG A 208 11.28 -17.46 -28.61
C ARG A 208 10.08 -16.55 -28.31
N ARG A 209 9.17 -16.97 -27.43
CA ARG A 209 8.03 -16.14 -26.98
C ARG A 209 8.50 -14.87 -26.27
N GLY A 210 9.48 -14.96 -25.38
CA GLY A 210 10.06 -13.83 -24.68
C GLY A 210 10.67 -12.79 -25.64
N LYS A 211 11.44 -13.25 -26.63
CA LYS A 211 12.01 -12.39 -27.68
C LYS A 211 10.92 -11.75 -28.55
N ALA A 212 9.89 -12.51 -28.96
CA ALA A 212 8.80 -12.00 -29.77
C ALA A 212 7.96 -10.92 -29.06
N ARG A 213 7.90 -10.95 -27.72
CA ARG A 213 7.19 -9.96 -26.89
C ARG A 213 8.01 -8.70 -26.60
N GLY A 214 9.24 -8.59 -27.10
CA GLY A 214 10.11 -7.44 -26.83
C GLY A 214 10.43 -7.25 -25.34
N VAL A 215 10.38 -8.32 -24.53
CA VAL A 215 10.69 -8.22 -23.10
C VAL A 215 12.18 -7.91 -22.94
N THR A 216 12.51 -6.75 -22.37
CA THR A 216 13.89 -6.46 -21.94
C THR A 216 14.24 -7.36 -20.76
N ILE A 217 14.95 -8.46 -21.02
CA ILE A 217 15.37 -9.41 -19.99
C ILE A 217 16.62 -8.86 -19.31
N LYS A 218 16.47 -8.39 -18.07
CA LYS A 218 17.62 -8.13 -17.19
C LYS A 218 17.99 -9.42 -16.48
N THR A 219 19.27 -9.79 -16.51
CA THR A 219 19.82 -10.96 -15.81
C THR A 219 20.89 -10.53 -14.82
N PRO A 220 21.04 -11.25 -13.70
CA PRO A 220 22.04 -10.91 -12.69
C PRO A 220 23.46 -11.13 -13.20
N VAL A 221 24.39 -10.32 -12.67
CA VAL A 221 25.83 -10.46 -12.96
C VAL A 221 26.40 -11.66 -12.21
N VAL A 222 27.06 -12.57 -12.93
CA VAL A 222 27.68 -13.77 -12.36
C VAL A 222 29.18 -13.55 -12.17
N GLY A 223 29.66 -13.78 -10.95
CA GLY A 223 31.07 -13.59 -10.61
C GLY A 223 31.96 -14.78 -10.94
N PRO A 224 33.29 -14.57 -10.97
CA PRO A 224 34.25 -15.63 -11.20
C PRO A 224 34.21 -16.68 -10.06
N ARG A 225 34.34 -17.96 -10.43
CA ARG A 225 34.16 -19.13 -9.54
C ARG A 225 35.16 -19.23 -8.37
N GLN A 226 36.25 -18.47 -8.36
CA GLN A 226 37.38 -18.63 -7.42
C GLN A 226 37.56 -17.46 -6.43
N GLU A 227 36.70 -16.44 -6.48
CA GLU A 227 36.81 -15.29 -5.58
C GLU A 227 35.84 -15.45 -4.40
N HIS A 228 36.36 -15.32 -3.18
CA HIS A 228 35.55 -15.28 -1.94
C HIS A 228 34.87 -13.92 -1.71
N ILE A 229 34.96 -13.01 -2.69
CA ILE A 229 34.43 -11.65 -2.65
C ILE A 229 32.97 -11.69 -3.14
N PRO A 230 32.01 -11.02 -2.46
CA PRO A 230 30.64 -10.94 -2.95
C PRO A 230 30.58 -10.29 -4.33
N THR A 231 29.94 -10.94 -5.29
CA THR A 231 29.81 -10.43 -6.66
C THR A 231 28.73 -9.36 -6.77
N SER A 232 27.52 -9.66 -6.26
CA SER A 232 26.44 -8.70 -6.06
C SER A 232 26.50 -8.17 -4.62
N GLY A 233 26.46 -6.85 -4.46
CA GLY A 233 26.17 -6.24 -3.18
C GLY A 233 24.68 -5.90 -3.11
N ASP A 234 24.10 -5.87 -1.92
CA ASP A 234 22.69 -5.48 -1.70
C ASP A 234 21.64 -6.48 -2.25
N VAL A 235 20.43 -6.00 -2.50
CA VAL A 235 19.31 -6.82 -2.99
C VAL A 235 18.82 -6.31 -4.33
N HIS A 236 18.89 -7.17 -5.34
CA HIS A 236 18.45 -6.92 -6.70
C HIS A 236 17.16 -7.69 -7.01
N LEU A 237 16.36 -7.17 -7.95
CA LEU A 237 15.06 -7.74 -8.29
C LEU A 237 14.89 -7.93 -9.81
N TYR A 238 14.53 -9.16 -10.18
CA TYR A 238 14.37 -9.62 -11.55
C TYR A 238 12.98 -10.21 -11.78
N ARG A 239 12.53 -10.21 -13.03
CA ARG A 239 11.22 -10.76 -13.45
C ARG A 239 11.43 -12.02 -14.25
N ASP A 240 10.61 -13.04 -13.99
CA ASP A 240 10.56 -14.23 -14.82
C ASP A 240 10.00 -13.93 -16.23
N VAL A 241 10.53 -14.61 -17.24
CA VAL A 241 10.16 -14.47 -18.66
C VAL A 241 9.06 -15.46 -19.05
N LEU A 242 8.95 -16.59 -18.34
CA LEU A 242 7.89 -17.57 -18.56
C LEU A 242 6.62 -17.20 -17.82
N MET A 243 5.68 -16.59 -18.54
CA MET A 243 4.29 -16.47 -18.11
C MET A 243 3.40 -17.00 -19.23
N ASN A 244 2.56 -17.99 -18.92
CA ASN A 244 1.39 -18.27 -19.75
C ASN A 244 0.47 -17.05 -19.67
N ASP A 245 -0.30 -16.76 -20.73
CA ASP A 245 -1.20 -15.60 -20.73
C ASP A 245 -2.24 -15.65 -19.61
N VAL A 246 -2.57 -16.87 -19.15
CA VAL A 246 -3.43 -17.16 -18.00
C VAL A 246 -2.84 -16.62 -16.68
N ASP A 247 -1.51 -16.60 -16.55
CA ASP A 247 -0.79 -16.18 -15.34
C ASP A 247 -0.29 -14.73 -15.41
N SER A 248 -0.67 -13.98 -16.44
CA SER A 248 -0.28 -12.58 -16.63
C SER A 248 -0.69 -11.68 -15.45
N GLY A 249 -1.76 -12.02 -14.72
CA GLY A 249 -2.14 -11.34 -13.48
C GLY A 249 -1.25 -11.62 -12.27
N ARG A 250 -0.33 -12.60 -12.35
CA ARG A 250 0.46 -13.14 -11.22
C ARG A 250 1.96 -13.28 -11.55
N PRO A 251 2.67 -12.17 -11.82
CA PRO A 251 4.07 -12.20 -12.23
C PRO A 251 4.97 -12.79 -11.14
N LEU A 252 5.94 -13.62 -11.52
CA LEU A 252 6.96 -14.21 -10.65
C LEU A 252 8.23 -13.36 -10.66
N LEU A 253 8.72 -13.01 -9.48
CA LEU A 253 9.85 -12.14 -9.25
C LEU A 253 10.94 -12.88 -8.47
N TYR A 254 12.20 -12.71 -8.88
CA TYR A 254 13.36 -13.25 -8.21
C TYR A 254 14.15 -12.14 -7.53
N ALA A 255 14.27 -12.21 -6.20
CA ALA A 255 15.18 -11.36 -5.43
C ALA A 255 16.53 -12.07 -5.25
N ASP A 256 17.61 -11.45 -5.72
CA ASP A 256 18.98 -11.91 -5.50
C ASP A 256 19.55 -11.15 -4.29
N CYS A 257 19.76 -11.88 -3.19
CA CYS A 257 20.35 -11.33 -1.98
C CYS A 257 21.87 -11.49 -1.98
N GLU A 258 22.57 -10.48 -1.48
CA GLU A 258 23.99 -10.59 -1.13
C GLU A 258 24.27 -11.85 -0.29
N GLY A 259 25.41 -12.49 -0.56
CA GLY A 259 25.82 -13.68 0.16
C GLY A 259 26.34 -13.42 1.57
N PHE A 260 26.01 -14.30 2.50
CA PHE A 260 26.49 -14.21 3.88
C PHE A 260 27.89 -14.82 4.04
N GLY A 261 28.67 -14.29 4.98
CA GLY A 261 29.91 -14.92 5.48
C GLY A 261 31.20 -14.63 4.69
N ALA A 262 31.25 -13.54 3.90
CA ALA A 262 32.48 -13.10 3.20
C ALA A 262 33.42 -12.21 4.05
N GLY A 263 33.10 -12.00 5.33
CA GLY A 263 33.84 -11.09 6.22
C GLY A 263 33.57 -9.61 5.90
N THR A 264 34.49 -8.71 6.26
CA THR A 264 34.41 -7.26 5.97
C THR A 264 34.79 -6.89 4.54
N SER A 265 34.93 -7.86 3.64
CA SER A 265 35.37 -7.67 2.27
C SER A 265 34.26 -7.03 1.44
N LYS A 266 34.54 -5.87 0.83
CA LYS A 266 33.55 -5.15 0.01
C LYS A 266 33.11 -5.97 -1.20
N PRO A 267 31.83 -5.95 -1.59
CA PRO A 267 31.39 -6.53 -2.86
C PRO A 267 32.13 -5.91 -4.05
N ALA A 268 32.40 -6.68 -5.10
CA ALA A 268 33.04 -6.20 -6.32
C ALA A 268 32.29 -5.01 -6.94
N ALA A 269 30.96 -4.99 -6.82
CA ALA A 269 30.08 -3.91 -7.27
C ALA A 269 30.26 -2.56 -6.52
N HIS A 270 30.85 -2.53 -5.32
CA HIS A 270 30.97 -1.33 -4.48
C HIS A 270 32.29 -0.57 -4.66
N GLY A 271 33.29 -1.16 -5.32
CA GLY A 271 34.61 -0.54 -5.50
C GLY A 271 34.63 0.68 -6.44
N HIS A 272 33.55 0.91 -7.19
CA HIS A 272 33.50 1.88 -8.27
C HIS A 272 32.27 2.78 -8.05
N GLY A 273 32.51 4.05 -7.74
CA GLY A 273 31.50 4.98 -7.20
C GLY A 273 30.17 4.93 -7.96
N ARG A 274 29.06 4.81 -7.21
CA ARG A 274 27.68 4.86 -7.75
C ARG A 274 27.50 6.19 -8.49
N ARG A 275 27.60 6.19 -9.82
CA ARG A 275 27.19 7.35 -10.62
C ARG A 275 25.70 7.51 -10.41
N SER A 276 25.28 8.65 -9.86
CA SER A 276 23.88 9.05 -9.74
C SER A 276 23.30 9.18 -11.14
N GLY A 277 22.75 8.07 -11.65
CA GLY A 277 21.99 8.06 -12.90
C GLY A 277 20.71 8.84 -12.70
N THR A 278 20.30 9.60 -13.71
CA THR A 278 19.04 10.34 -13.71
C THR A 278 17.89 9.34 -13.84
N TRP A 279 17.26 8.95 -12.72
CA TRP A 279 16.13 7.99 -12.69
C TRP A 279 14.86 8.50 -13.42
N ASN A 280 14.86 9.76 -13.89
CA ASN A 280 13.74 10.40 -14.58
C ASN A 280 13.38 9.81 -15.96
N THR A 281 14.23 8.94 -16.54
CA THR A 281 13.98 8.29 -17.84
C THR A 281 13.52 6.83 -17.73
N ILE A 282 13.18 6.34 -16.53
CA ILE A 282 12.77 4.93 -16.35
C ILE A 282 11.32 4.74 -16.81
N PRO A 283 11.07 3.88 -17.82
CA PRO A 283 9.72 3.55 -18.24
C PRO A 283 8.86 3.03 -17.07
N GLY A 284 7.60 3.47 -17.00
CA GLY A 284 6.67 3.08 -15.94
C GLY A 284 6.71 3.93 -14.66
N LEU A 285 7.74 4.77 -14.45
CA LEU A 285 7.79 5.71 -13.32
C LEU A 285 6.70 6.79 -13.45
N GLU A 286 6.38 7.18 -14.68
CA GLU A 286 5.29 8.09 -15.06
C GLU A 286 3.88 7.59 -14.69
N GLY A 287 3.71 6.44 -14.04
CA GLY A 287 2.42 6.01 -13.49
C GLY A 287 2.29 6.20 -11.97
N ILE A 288 3.41 6.33 -11.26
CA ILE A 288 3.46 5.97 -9.84
C ILE A 288 3.54 7.22 -8.96
N ARG A 289 2.40 7.59 -8.33
CA ARG A 289 2.26 8.81 -7.52
C ARG A 289 3.36 9.00 -6.47
N ARG A 290 3.79 7.91 -5.82
CA ARG A 290 4.83 7.90 -4.78
C ARG A 290 6.17 8.46 -5.26
N TRP A 291 6.50 8.27 -6.53
CA TRP A 291 7.76 8.68 -7.13
C TRP A 291 7.62 9.93 -8.03
N LYS A 292 6.46 10.60 -7.99
CA LYS A 292 6.04 11.66 -8.92
C LYS A 292 5.93 13.07 -8.32
N ASP A 293 6.18 13.23 -7.02
CA ASP A 293 5.94 14.52 -6.36
C ASP A 293 6.82 15.63 -6.98
N PRO A 294 6.24 16.72 -7.52
CA PRO A 294 7.00 17.80 -8.16
C PRO A 294 7.88 18.60 -7.19
N ALA A 295 7.63 18.56 -5.87
CA ALA A 295 8.57 19.08 -4.88
C ALA A 295 9.88 18.26 -4.82
N TRP A 296 9.86 17.06 -5.41
CA TRP A 296 10.94 16.06 -5.44
C TRP A 296 11.54 15.85 -6.84
N ASN A 297 11.26 16.75 -7.80
CA ASN A 297 11.82 16.72 -9.17
C ASN A 297 13.37 16.84 -9.26
N TYR A 298 14.06 16.91 -8.11
CA TYR A 298 15.52 16.85 -7.98
C TYR A 298 16.05 15.51 -7.45
N VAL A 299 15.21 14.49 -7.29
CA VAL A 299 15.64 13.23 -6.69
C VAL A 299 16.25 12.27 -7.71
N SER A 300 17.55 12.43 -7.86
CA SER A 300 18.49 11.49 -8.46
C SER A 300 18.95 10.40 -7.46
N SER A 301 18.24 10.20 -6.33
CA SER A 301 18.68 9.35 -5.22
C SER A 301 17.57 8.52 -4.58
N ALA A 302 17.82 7.25 -4.27
CA ALA A 302 16.97 6.38 -3.46
C ALA A 302 16.34 7.06 -2.22
N PHE A 303 15.19 6.56 -1.75
CA PHE A 303 14.66 6.94 -0.43
C PHE A 303 15.62 6.45 0.65
N ARG A 304 16.20 7.37 1.42
CA ARG A 304 17.20 7.05 2.44
C ARG A 304 16.61 7.12 3.83
N ARG A 305 16.95 6.14 4.67
CA ARG A 305 16.52 6.04 6.06
C ARG A 305 17.73 5.75 6.93
N PRO A 306 18.00 6.55 7.98
CA PRO A 306 19.10 6.23 8.89
C PRO A 306 18.83 4.90 9.60
N LEU A 307 19.89 4.16 9.90
CA LEU A 307 19.87 2.90 10.64
C LEU A 307 20.51 3.05 12.03
N PRO A 308 19.91 3.83 12.95
CA PRO A 308 20.47 4.01 14.28
C PRO A 308 20.54 2.67 15.03
N GLY A 309 21.74 2.30 15.48
CA GLY A 309 21.96 1.12 16.33
C GLY A 309 22.44 -0.13 15.59
N LEU A 310 22.66 -0.07 14.27
CA LEU A 310 23.49 -1.03 13.55
C LEU A 310 24.89 -0.42 13.41
N GLY A 311 25.94 -1.18 13.76
CA GLY A 311 27.30 -0.65 13.81
C GLY A 311 28.05 -0.79 12.49
N ARG A 312 27.82 -1.87 11.74
CA ARG A 312 28.44 -2.12 10.44
C ARG A 312 27.39 -2.56 9.43
N ARG A 313 27.64 -2.30 8.14
CA ARG A 313 26.85 -2.84 7.02
C ARG A 313 26.61 -4.35 7.16
N GLN A 314 27.63 -5.11 7.58
CA GLN A 314 27.52 -6.55 7.75
C GLN A 314 26.42 -6.94 8.76
N ASP A 315 26.21 -6.14 9.81
CA ASP A 315 25.13 -6.38 10.77
C ASP A 315 23.76 -6.18 10.10
N ALA A 316 23.64 -5.21 9.18
CA ALA A 316 22.42 -4.99 8.39
C ALA A 316 22.18 -6.15 7.40
N VAL A 317 23.22 -6.63 6.71
CA VAL A 317 23.10 -7.81 5.84
C VAL A 317 22.70 -9.05 6.65
N GLU A 318 23.23 -9.22 7.86
CA GLU A 318 22.96 -10.39 8.71
C GLU A 318 21.62 -10.33 9.47
N HIS A 319 21.09 -9.13 9.76
CA HIS A 319 19.89 -8.99 10.60
C HIS A 319 18.71 -8.28 9.93
N LEU A 320 18.93 -7.39 8.95
CA LEU A 320 17.88 -6.61 8.30
C LEU A 320 17.39 -7.31 7.01
N PHE A 321 18.31 -7.73 6.12
CA PHE A 321 17.94 -8.41 4.88
C PHE A 321 17.11 -9.67 5.11
N PRO A 322 17.45 -10.56 6.08
CA PRO A 322 16.63 -11.72 6.41
C PRO A 322 15.18 -11.36 6.73
N LYS A 323 14.97 -10.35 7.57
CA LYS A 323 13.65 -9.92 8.01
C LYS A 323 12.83 -9.40 6.85
N LEU A 324 13.43 -8.59 5.98
CA LEU A 324 12.76 -8.05 4.80
C LEU A 324 12.45 -9.14 3.77
N LEU A 325 13.39 -10.04 3.48
CA LEU A 325 13.18 -11.07 2.46
C LEU A 325 12.23 -12.16 2.94
N TYR A 326 12.42 -12.67 4.15
CA TYR A 326 11.60 -13.75 4.71
C TYR A 326 10.12 -13.35 4.83
N ASN A 327 9.84 -12.17 5.40
CA ASN A 327 8.47 -11.78 5.74
C ASN A 327 7.60 -11.48 4.50
N PHE A 328 8.23 -11.20 3.35
CA PHE A 328 7.53 -10.83 2.12
C PHE A 328 7.60 -11.86 1.01
N SER A 329 8.48 -12.86 1.12
CA SER A 329 8.59 -13.91 0.10
C SER A 329 7.45 -14.91 0.19
N ASP A 330 6.99 -15.39 -0.96
CA ASP A 330 6.19 -16.61 -1.07
C ASP A 330 7.08 -17.85 -0.94
N VAL A 331 8.29 -17.78 -1.51
CA VAL A 331 9.28 -18.86 -1.50
C VAL A 331 10.65 -18.31 -1.15
N VAL A 332 11.33 -18.95 -0.20
CA VAL A 332 12.74 -18.73 0.11
C VAL A 332 13.53 -19.88 -0.49
N VAL A 333 14.45 -19.57 -1.41
CA VAL A 333 15.35 -20.54 -2.01
C VAL A 333 16.72 -20.43 -1.34
N ASN A 334 17.05 -21.39 -0.49
CA ASN A 334 18.35 -21.44 0.17
C ASN A 334 19.34 -22.25 -0.68
N VAL A 335 20.44 -21.63 -1.11
CA VAL A 335 21.46 -22.30 -1.93
C VAL A 335 22.67 -22.68 -1.08
N MET A 336 23.01 -23.97 -1.10
CA MET A 336 24.13 -24.57 -0.39
C MET A 336 25.06 -25.29 -1.38
N SER A 337 26.31 -25.52 -0.99
CA SER A 337 27.26 -26.30 -1.79
C SER A 337 27.30 -27.75 -1.32
N SER A 338 27.42 -28.71 -2.24
CA SER A 338 27.53 -30.15 -1.94
C SER A 338 28.90 -30.55 -1.36
N GLN A 339 29.81 -29.62 -1.09
CA GLN A 339 31.17 -29.92 -0.64
C GLN A 339 31.16 -30.41 0.83
N ALA A 340 31.27 -31.72 1.02
CA ALA A 340 31.30 -32.46 2.30
C ALA A 340 30.03 -32.36 3.18
N THR A 341 29.58 -33.50 3.72
CA THR A 341 28.36 -33.57 4.55
C THR A 341 28.39 -32.62 5.74
N ARG A 342 29.54 -32.46 6.42
CA ARG A 342 29.67 -31.56 7.57
C ARG A 342 29.36 -30.09 7.25
N GLN A 343 29.65 -29.65 6.03
CA GLN A 343 29.35 -28.28 5.62
C GLN A 343 27.85 -28.06 5.39
N ILE A 344 27.15 -29.11 4.94
CA ILE A 344 25.68 -29.12 4.83
C ILE A 344 25.07 -29.04 6.23
N ASP A 345 25.58 -29.77 7.22
CA ASP A 345 25.12 -29.66 8.62
C ASP A 345 25.25 -28.21 9.14
N ASP A 346 26.41 -27.59 8.94
CA ASP A 346 26.67 -26.20 9.36
C ASP A 346 25.76 -25.19 8.65
N ASP A 347 25.55 -25.37 7.34
CA ASP A 347 24.70 -24.48 6.56
C ASP A 347 23.21 -24.67 6.93
N ILE A 348 22.76 -25.88 7.29
CA ILE A 348 21.41 -26.14 7.84
C ILE A 348 21.22 -25.46 9.20
N VAL A 349 22.23 -25.53 10.08
CA VAL A 349 22.15 -24.85 11.39
C VAL A 349 22.04 -23.34 11.23
N LYS A 350 22.79 -22.76 10.29
CA LYS A 350 22.65 -21.33 9.94
C LYS A 350 21.27 -21.00 9.36
N LEU A 351 20.72 -21.88 8.53
CA LEU A 351 19.36 -21.72 8.02
C LEU A 351 18.32 -21.75 9.15
N LEU A 352 18.50 -22.60 10.17
CA LEU A 352 17.64 -22.62 11.35
C LEU A 352 17.71 -21.30 12.13
N GLU A 353 18.91 -20.77 12.38
CA GLU A 353 19.10 -19.49 13.07
C GLU A 353 18.48 -18.32 12.30
N TRP A 354 18.65 -18.34 10.98
CA TRP A 354 18.05 -17.38 10.08
C TRP A 354 16.53 -17.47 10.10
N ALA A 355 15.98 -18.69 10.09
CA ALA A 355 14.55 -18.94 10.15
C ALA A 355 13.96 -18.49 11.49
N GLU A 356 14.61 -18.79 12.62
CA GLU A 356 14.16 -18.38 13.95
C GLU A 356 14.16 -16.86 14.08
N THR A 357 15.26 -16.21 13.71
CA THR A 357 15.41 -14.74 13.79
C THR A 357 14.40 -14.03 12.89
N SER A 358 14.20 -14.55 11.67
CA SER A 358 13.27 -13.97 10.72
C SER A 358 11.81 -14.24 11.12
N HIS A 359 11.50 -15.44 11.65
CA HIS A 359 10.18 -15.78 12.16
C HIS A 359 9.82 -14.99 13.43
N ALA A 360 10.76 -14.65 14.30
CA ALA A 360 10.48 -13.79 15.45
C ALA A 360 10.32 -12.30 15.07
N SER A 361 10.71 -11.90 13.86
CA SER A 361 10.79 -10.48 13.47
C SER A 361 9.48 -9.82 13.05
N ALA A 362 8.35 -10.54 13.07
CA ALA A 362 7.05 -10.03 12.65
C ALA A 362 5.92 -10.82 13.31
N THR A 363 4.76 -10.18 13.45
CA THR A 363 3.53 -10.75 14.02
C THR A 363 2.34 -10.52 13.08
N ASN A 364 1.26 -11.28 13.28
CA ASN A 364 0.04 -11.19 12.46
C ASN A 364 0.30 -11.29 10.95
N ARG A 365 1.26 -12.15 10.57
CA ARG A 365 1.65 -12.36 9.18
C ARG A 365 0.54 -13.00 8.36
N PHE A 366 0.57 -12.73 7.06
CA PHE A 366 -0.40 -13.23 6.09
C PHE A 366 -0.15 -14.68 5.63
N GLY A 367 1.02 -15.23 5.95
CA GLY A 367 1.42 -16.60 5.65
C GLY A 367 2.88 -16.83 6.03
N LEU A 368 3.31 -18.09 6.04
CA LEU A 368 4.73 -18.45 6.12
C LEU A 368 5.26 -18.70 4.70
N PRO A 369 6.51 -18.33 4.39
CA PRO A 369 7.12 -18.70 3.12
C PRO A 369 7.32 -20.21 3.03
N HIS A 370 7.35 -20.72 1.81
CA HIS A 370 7.83 -22.07 1.51
C HIS A 370 9.35 -22.07 1.40
N LEU A 371 10.02 -23.13 1.85
CA LEU A 371 11.47 -23.28 1.77
C LEU A 371 11.85 -24.32 0.72
N ILE A 372 12.69 -23.92 -0.23
CA ILE A 372 13.36 -24.84 -1.17
C ILE A 372 14.86 -24.75 -0.94
N VAL A 373 15.49 -25.85 -0.54
CA VAL A 373 16.93 -25.94 -0.33
C VAL A 373 17.59 -26.57 -1.56
N VAL A 374 18.46 -25.81 -2.20
CA VAL A 374 19.21 -26.21 -3.39
C VAL A 374 20.61 -26.64 -2.99
N ILE A 375 20.92 -27.93 -3.15
CA ILE A 375 22.26 -28.49 -2.96
C ILE A 375 23.00 -28.42 -4.30
N ASN A 376 23.70 -27.31 -4.52
CA ASN A 376 24.42 -27.02 -5.74
C ASN A 376 25.73 -27.83 -5.85
N GLN A 377 26.22 -28.02 -7.08
CA GLN A 377 27.47 -28.74 -7.38
C GLN A 377 27.49 -30.21 -6.92
N SER A 378 26.33 -30.86 -6.90
CA SER A 378 26.18 -32.27 -6.53
C SER A 378 26.91 -33.22 -7.50
N ASP A 379 27.43 -34.33 -6.96
CA ASP A 379 28.15 -35.36 -7.72
C ASP A 379 27.21 -36.16 -8.63
N HIS A 380 27.76 -36.74 -9.71
CA HIS A 380 27.00 -37.43 -10.75
C HIS A 380 26.15 -38.62 -10.25
N ASP A 381 26.60 -39.32 -9.21
CA ASP A 381 25.94 -40.50 -8.64
C ASP A 381 24.88 -40.14 -7.57
N SER A 382 24.55 -38.85 -7.43
CA SER A 382 23.53 -38.39 -6.49
C SER A 382 22.13 -38.85 -6.87
N ASN A 383 21.22 -38.92 -5.89
CA ASN A 383 19.80 -39.05 -6.17
C ASN A 383 19.23 -37.75 -6.74
N TRP A 384 18.65 -37.80 -7.94
CA TRP A 384 18.12 -36.64 -8.66
C TRP A 384 16.61 -36.43 -8.44
N ASP A 385 15.96 -37.31 -7.68
CA ASP A 385 14.58 -37.12 -7.28
C ASP A 385 14.48 -36.21 -6.04
N SER A 386 13.69 -35.13 -6.14
CA SER A 386 13.57 -34.14 -5.06
C SER A 386 12.82 -34.68 -3.84
N ALA A 387 11.82 -35.56 -4.02
CA ALA A 387 11.06 -36.12 -2.91
C ALA A 387 11.91 -37.14 -2.13
N GLU A 388 12.65 -37.99 -2.84
CA GLU A 388 13.60 -38.90 -2.21
C GLU A 388 14.79 -38.16 -1.58
N THR A 389 15.30 -37.11 -2.23
CA THR A 389 16.35 -36.26 -1.65
C THR A 389 15.90 -35.63 -0.34
N THR A 390 14.68 -35.08 -0.30
CA THR A 390 14.11 -34.48 0.91
C THR A 390 14.07 -35.48 2.06
N ARG A 391 13.50 -36.67 1.82
CA ARG A 391 13.43 -37.75 2.81
C ARG A 391 14.82 -38.15 3.31
N HIS A 392 15.75 -38.36 2.38
CA HIS A 392 17.09 -38.83 2.71
C HIS A 392 17.90 -37.79 3.50
N VAL A 393 17.78 -36.51 3.17
CA VAL A 393 18.46 -35.44 3.92
C VAL A 393 17.95 -35.39 5.36
N PHE A 394 16.63 -35.48 5.59
CA PHE A 394 16.10 -35.51 6.94
C PHE A 394 16.52 -36.75 7.75
N GLU A 395 16.57 -37.93 7.12
CA GLU A 395 17.08 -39.16 7.75
C GLU A 395 18.56 -39.04 8.12
N GLN A 396 19.41 -38.55 7.21
CA GLN A 396 20.85 -38.44 7.43
C GLN A 396 21.22 -37.35 8.43
N GLN A 397 20.46 -36.26 8.45
CA GLN A 397 20.75 -35.07 9.24
C GLN A 397 20.03 -35.03 10.59
N GLN A 398 19.39 -36.13 10.98
CA GLN A 398 18.81 -36.26 12.32
C GLN A 398 19.85 -36.04 13.44
N ARG A 399 21.12 -36.38 13.17
CA ARG A 399 22.24 -36.12 14.08
C ARG A 399 22.42 -34.65 14.46
N ILE A 400 21.96 -33.70 13.62
CA ILE A 400 22.08 -32.26 13.92
C ILE A 400 21.34 -31.94 15.23
N LEU A 401 20.15 -32.51 15.43
CA LEU A 401 19.39 -32.32 16.67
C LEU A 401 20.06 -32.96 17.90
N GLU A 402 20.89 -33.98 17.71
CA GLU A 402 21.55 -34.71 18.79
C GLU A 402 22.96 -34.21 19.09
N GLN A 403 23.64 -33.58 18.13
CA GLN A 403 25.06 -33.23 18.21
C GLN A 403 25.31 -31.73 18.21
N ASN A 404 24.42 -30.91 17.65
CA ASN A 404 24.60 -29.47 17.60
C ASN A 404 23.89 -28.77 18.77
N ASP A 405 24.65 -28.06 19.59
CA ASP A 405 24.13 -27.39 20.79
C ASP A 405 23.10 -26.30 20.48
N ARG A 406 23.23 -25.62 19.35
CA ARG A 406 22.27 -24.58 18.95
C ARG A 406 20.94 -25.20 18.54
N ALA A 407 20.96 -26.23 17.70
CA ALA A 407 19.75 -26.95 17.31
C ALA A 407 19.00 -27.54 18.52
N LYS A 408 19.74 -28.06 19.52
CA LYS A 408 19.16 -28.49 20.81
C LYS A 408 18.51 -27.36 21.56
N ALA A 409 19.17 -26.21 21.69
CA ALA A 409 18.63 -25.06 22.41
C ALA A 409 17.32 -24.54 21.77
N ILE A 410 17.23 -24.56 20.43
CA ILE A 410 15.99 -24.21 19.73
C ILE A 410 14.90 -25.26 20.01
N LYS A 411 15.23 -26.55 19.92
CA LYS A 411 14.32 -27.64 20.25
C LYS A 411 13.76 -27.54 21.67
N GLU A 412 14.63 -27.40 22.67
CA GLU A 412 14.24 -27.28 24.08
C GLU A 412 13.30 -26.09 24.32
N ARG A 413 13.53 -24.97 23.62
CA ARG A 413 12.65 -23.80 23.72
C ARG A 413 11.23 -24.07 23.25
N PHE A 414 11.07 -24.79 22.14
CA PHE A 414 9.75 -25.20 21.63
C PHE A 414 9.09 -26.22 22.56
N GLU A 415 9.84 -27.20 23.06
CA GLU A 415 9.31 -28.21 24.00
C GLU A 415 8.84 -27.58 25.32
N ASN A 416 9.54 -26.56 25.81
CA ASN A 416 9.16 -25.82 27.02
C ASN A 416 7.81 -25.07 26.91
N VAL A 417 7.40 -24.69 25.69
CA VAL A 417 6.10 -24.05 25.43
C VAL A 417 5.03 -25.04 24.95
N GLY A 418 5.31 -26.36 25.04
CA GLY A 418 4.37 -27.42 24.70
C GLY A 418 4.34 -27.83 23.23
N ILE A 419 5.29 -27.36 22.41
CA ILE A 419 5.40 -27.73 20.99
C ILE A 419 6.37 -28.92 20.88
N ARG A 420 5.86 -30.05 20.39
CA ARG A 420 6.63 -31.29 20.29
C ARG A 420 7.49 -31.31 19.01
N ILE A 421 8.80 -31.52 19.15
CA ILE A 421 9.76 -31.59 18.04
C ILE A 421 10.44 -32.97 18.01
N ASN A 422 10.10 -33.81 17.03
CA ASN A 422 10.65 -35.17 16.92
C ASN A 422 11.85 -35.24 15.97
N ASN A 423 11.85 -34.43 14.91
CA ASN A 423 12.89 -34.44 13.87
C ASN A 423 13.20 -33.02 13.36
N LEU A 424 14.19 -32.92 12.47
CA LEU A 424 14.64 -31.63 11.93
C LEU A 424 13.56 -30.96 11.05
N GLU A 425 12.72 -31.76 10.40
CA GLU A 425 11.60 -31.29 9.59
C GLU A 425 10.57 -30.55 10.46
N ASP A 426 10.18 -31.13 11.60
CA ASP A 426 9.31 -30.50 12.60
C ASP A 426 9.85 -29.12 13.01
N LEU A 427 11.17 -29.01 13.22
CA LEU A 427 11.82 -27.75 13.62
C LEU A 427 11.71 -26.68 12.53
N LEU A 428 11.95 -27.04 11.27
CA LEU A 428 11.84 -26.10 10.14
C LEU A 428 10.38 -25.75 9.83
N LEU A 429 9.44 -26.68 9.98
CA LEU A 429 8.01 -26.44 9.76
C LEU A 429 7.37 -25.50 10.80
N ASN A 430 8.06 -25.20 11.91
CA ASN A 430 7.67 -24.09 12.79
C ASN A 430 7.92 -22.70 12.18
N ALA A 431 8.84 -22.62 11.20
CA ALA A 431 9.20 -21.37 10.53
C ALA A 431 8.84 -21.34 9.03
N TYR A 432 8.42 -22.45 8.41
CA TYR A 432 8.08 -22.47 6.98
C TYR A 432 6.80 -23.25 6.73
N ALA A 433 6.06 -22.88 5.68
CA ALA A 433 4.84 -23.59 5.29
C ALA A 433 5.13 -24.98 4.71
N SER A 434 6.24 -25.13 4.01
CA SER A 434 6.77 -26.43 3.55
C SER A 434 8.29 -26.37 3.40
N VAL A 435 8.93 -27.54 3.37
CA VAL A 435 10.38 -27.68 3.18
C VAL A 435 10.66 -28.74 2.13
N GLN A 436 11.42 -28.39 1.09
CA GLN A 436 11.79 -29.31 0.01
C GLN A 436 13.26 -29.17 -0.34
N PHE A 437 13.91 -30.26 -0.74
CA PHE A 437 15.31 -30.28 -1.18
C PHE A 437 15.43 -30.71 -2.64
N ILE A 438 16.36 -30.09 -3.36
CA ILE A 438 16.72 -30.46 -4.73
C ILE A 438 18.24 -30.36 -4.95
N ARG A 439 18.78 -31.25 -5.78
CA ARG A 439 20.20 -31.28 -6.13
C ARG A 439 20.41 -30.72 -7.53
N LEU A 440 21.35 -29.79 -7.67
CA LEU A 440 21.82 -29.34 -8.98
C LEU A 440 23.19 -29.97 -9.28
N PRO A 441 23.38 -30.60 -10.46
CA PRO A 441 24.66 -31.17 -10.84
C PRO A 441 25.69 -30.09 -11.12
N ARG A 442 26.97 -30.48 -11.14
CA ARG A 442 28.03 -29.63 -11.69
C ARG A 442 27.76 -29.32 -13.17
N GLY A 443 28.30 -28.19 -13.63
CA GLY A 443 28.19 -27.71 -15.02
C GLY A 443 28.68 -28.67 -16.11
N GLU A 444 29.32 -29.78 -15.73
CA GLU A 444 29.80 -30.82 -16.63
C GLU A 444 28.71 -31.72 -17.22
N SER A 445 27.48 -31.68 -16.69
CA SER A 445 26.31 -32.38 -17.27
C SER A 445 25.18 -31.39 -17.57
N PRO A 446 25.25 -30.67 -18.72
CA PRO A 446 24.25 -29.67 -19.11
C PRO A 446 22.83 -30.25 -19.22
N PHE A 447 22.69 -31.49 -19.72
CA PHE A 447 21.39 -32.15 -19.83
C PHE A 447 20.72 -32.35 -18.47
N ARG A 448 21.46 -32.91 -17.49
CA ARG A 448 20.95 -33.12 -16.14
C ARG A 448 20.67 -31.80 -15.44
N LEU A 449 21.54 -30.80 -15.62
CA LEU A 449 21.36 -29.46 -15.08
C LEU A 449 20.08 -28.84 -15.61
N SER A 450 19.83 -28.93 -16.92
CA SER A 450 18.61 -28.46 -17.59
C SER A 450 17.36 -29.09 -16.98
N MET A 451 17.31 -30.42 -16.83
CA MET A 451 16.17 -31.11 -16.21
C MET A 451 15.94 -30.71 -14.75
N GLN A 452 17.01 -30.58 -13.95
CA GLN A 452 16.88 -30.18 -12.54
C GLN A 452 16.48 -28.72 -12.38
N LEU A 453 16.92 -27.82 -13.28
CA LEU A 453 16.46 -26.44 -13.32
C LEU A 453 14.97 -26.34 -13.68
N GLN A 454 14.51 -27.13 -14.66
CA GLN A 454 13.08 -27.23 -14.98
C GLN A 454 12.28 -27.71 -13.76
N ARG A 455 12.78 -28.71 -13.03
CA ARG A 455 12.15 -29.21 -11.80
C ARG A 455 12.15 -28.15 -10.69
N LEU A 456 13.25 -27.43 -10.49
CA LEU A 456 13.34 -26.32 -9.55
C LEU A 456 12.32 -25.22 -9.88
N HIS A 457 12.22 -24.82 -11.15
CA HIS A 457 11.24 -23.83 -11.60
C HIS A 457 9.81 -24.29 -11.34
N GLY A 458 9.50 -25.56 -11.64
CA GLY A 458 8.20 -26.17 -11.34
C GLY A 458 7.87 -26.17 -9.84
N MET A 459 8.84 -26.52 -8.99
CA MET A 459 8.69 -26.47 -7.53
C MET A 459 8.45 -25.04 -7.02
N ILE A 460 9.18 -24.05 -7.55
CA ILE A 460 8.97 -22.63 -7.21
C ILE A 460 7.57 -22.18 -7.63
N CYS A 461 7.13 -22.53 -8.84
CA CYS A 461 5.80 -22.18 -9.32
C CYS A 461 4.70 -22.81 -8.47
N GLN A 462 4.84 -24.08 -8.11
CA GLN A 462 3.89 -24.78 -7.25
C GLN A 462 3.84 -24.15 -5.85
N ALA A 463 4.98 -24.01 -5.18
CA ALA A 463 5.05 -23.46 -3.82
C ALA A 463 4.58 -22.00 -3.75
N SER A 464 4.92 -21.18 -4.75
CA SER A 464 4.41 -19.81 -4.82
C SER A 464 2.90 -19.76 -5.06
N GLN A 465 2.34 -20.68 -5.86
CA GLN A 465 0.90 -20.78 -6.07
C GLN A 465 0.17 -21.22 -4.78
N GLU A 466 0.70 -22.22 -4.06
CA GLU A 466 0.19 -22.64 -2.75
C GLU A 466 0.20 -21.46 -1.75
N SER A 467 1.26 -20.64 -1.74
CA SER A 467 1.33 -19.43 -0.90
C SER A 467 0.27 -18.40 -1.27
N LEU A 468 0.04 -18.17 -2.58
CA LEU A 468 -1.02 -17.26 -3.03
C LEU A 468 -2.41 -17.77 -2.65
N ASP A 469 -2.67 -19.07 -2.78
CA ASP A 469 -3.96 -19.66 -2.42
C ASP A 469 -4.22 -19.56 -0.92
N GLU A 470 -3.21 -19.77 -0.08
CA GLU A 470 -3.31 -19.55 1.36
C GLU A 470 -3.57 -18.08 1.69
N LYS A 471 -2.82 -17.15 1.08
CA LYS A 471 -3.05 -15.71 1.25
C LYS A 471 -4.44 -15.31 0.77
N TYR A 472 -4.92 -15.88 -0.31
CA TYR A 472 -6.27 -15.67 -0.83
C TYR A 472 -7.35 -16.18 0.13
N ASN A 473 -7.21 -17.40 0.66
CA ASN A 473 -8.13 -18.00 1.63
C ASN A 473 -8.17 -17.23 2.96
N ARG A 474 -7.05 -16.59 3.33
CA ARG A 474 -6.97 -15.67 4.48
C ARG A 474 -7.43 -14.25 4.15
N ARG A 475 -7.83 -13.97 2.91
CA ARG A 475 -8.17 -12.65 2.37
C ARG A 475 -7.04 -11.63 2.48
N MET A 476 -5.80 -12.09 2.50
CA MET A 476 -4.59 -11.28 2.59
C MET A 476 -3.77 -11.28 1.29
N LEU A 477 -4.39 -11.61 0.17
CA LEU A 477 -3.75 -11.54 -1.14
C LEU A 477 -3.57 -10.07 -1.57
N LEU A 478 -2.33 -9.58 -1.53
CA LEU A 478 -2.00 -8.19 -1.81
C LEU A 478 -1.73 -7.95 -3.30
N SER A 479 -2.35 -6.90 -3.85
CA SER A 479 -1.97 -6.36 -5.16
C SER A 479 -0.58 -5.72 -5.11
N ALA A 480 0.05 -5.52 -6.27
CA ALA A 480 1.34 -4.83 -6.41
C ALA A 480 1.37 -3.48 -5.68
N THR A 481 0.33 -2.66 -5.84
CA THR A 481 0.24 -1.36 -5.16
C THR A 481 0.20 -1.49 -3.65
N ASN A 482 -0.56 -2.45 -3.12
CA ASN A 482 -0.65 -2.67 -1.68
C ASN A 482 0.66 -3.25 -1.14
N MET A 483 1.30 -4.17 -1.87
CA MET A 483 2.58 -4.75 -1.49
C MET A 483 3.71 -3.70 -1.45
N ASP A 484 3.74 -2.76 -2.40
CA ASP A 484 4.68 -1.62 -2.41
C ASP A 484 4.55 -0.77 -1.15
N GLU A 485 3.31 -0.49 -0.74
CA GLU A 485 3.02 0.29 0.46
C GLU A 485 3.46 -0.46 1.73
N PHE A 486 3.30 -1.77 1.77
CA PHE A 486 3.81 -2.59 2.88
C PHE A 486 5.34 -2.63 2.93
N PHE A 487 6.03 -2.66 1.79
CA PHE A 487 7.49 -2.56 1.77
C PHE A 487 7.95 -1.24 2.37
N ARG A 488 7.30 -0.13 1.99
CA ARG A 488 7.59 1.19 2.58
C ARG A 488 7.47 1.16 4.10
N LEU A 489 6.35 0.65 4.61
CA LEU A 489 6.11 0.53 6.06
C LEU A 489 7.16 -0.35 6.75
N ALA A 490 7.54 -1.47 6.14
CA ALA A 490 8.54 -2.37 6.70
C ALA A 490 9.93 -1.71 6.70
N PHE A 491 10.30 -0.99 5.63
CA PHE A 491 11.55 -0.22 5.59
C PHE A 491 11.54 0.90 6.65
N ASP A 492 10.44 1.64 6.79
CA ASP A 492 10.28 2.69 7.82
C ASP A 492 10.39 2.08 9.24
N HIS A 493 9.70 0.96 9.51
CA HIS A 493 9.73 0.28 10.80
C HIS A 493 11.12 -0.27 11.12
N TYR A 494 11.68 -1.11 10.24
CA TYR A 494 12.96 -1.74 10.52
C TYR A 494 14.11 -0.74 10.49
N SER A 495 13.98 0.42 9.86
CA SER A 495 15.02 1.45 9.95
C SER A 495 15.20 2.00 11.37
N ASN A 496 14.10 2.17 12.12
CA ASN A 496 14.13 2.73 13.47
C ASN A 496 14.06 1.67 14.58
N LYS A 497 13.47 0.51 14.28
CA LYS A 497 13.06 -0.51 15.25
C LYS A 497 13.45 -1.92 14.80
N VAL A 498 14.69 -2.10 14.34
CA VAL A 498 15.22 -3.39 13.84
C VAL A 498 14.90 -4.58 14.77
N LYS A 499 14.91 -4.37 16.09
CA LYS A 499 14.69 -5.42 17.10
C LYS A 499 13.23 -5.69 17.43
N GLU A 500 12.31 -4.77 17.12
CA GLU A 500 10.89 -4.95 17.38
C GLU A 500 10.22 -5.70 16.22
N PRO A 501 9.27 -6.60 16.49
CA PRO A 501 8.55 -7.28 15.43
C PRO A 501 7.68 -6.30 14.63
N PHE A 502 7.62 -6.50 13.31
CA PHE A 502 6.71 -5.79 12.42
C PHE A 502 5.32 -6.44 12.47
N ASP A 503 4.31 -5.69 12.93
CA ASP A 503 2.93 -6.15 13.02
C ASP A 503 2.17 -5.79 11.75
N PHE A 504 1.99 -6.77 10.86
CA PHE A 504 1.39 -6.55 9.54
C PHE A 504 -0.02 -5.96 9.60
N LEU A 505 -0.88 -6.49 10.49
CA LEU A 505 -2.26 -6.06 10.61
C LEU A 505 -2.38 -4.68 11.26
N ALA A 506 -1.55 -4.40 12.28
CA ALA A 506 -1.52 -3.08 12.90
C ALA A 506 -1.08 -1.98 11.92
N GLN A 507 -0.05 -2.27 11.10
CA GLN A 507 0.48 -1.32 10.13
C GLN A 507 -0.53 -1.00 9.04
N LEU A 508 -1.26 -2.02 8.57
CA LEU A 508 -2.37 -1.85 7.63
C LEU A 508 -3.43 -0.87 8.13
N ILE A 509 -3.86 -1.01 9.39
CA ILE A 509 -4.88 -0.15 9.99
C ILE A 509 -4.33 1.26 10.24
N SER A 510 -3.07 1.37 10.62
CA SER A 510 -2.44 2.68 10.86
C SER A 510 -2.34 3.54 9.60
N LEU A 511 -2.24 2.93 8.41
CA LEU A 511 -2.23 3.66 7.14
C LEU A 511 -3.57 4.32 6.84
N ARG A 512 -4.66 3.65 7.22
CA ARG A 512 -6.01 4.07 6.86
C ARG A 512 -6.95 3.85 8.04
N PRO A 513 -6.78 4.63 9.13
CA PRO A 513 -7.61 4.48 10.30
C PRO A 513 -9.07 4.89 9.99
N PRO A 514 -10.06 4.30 10.67
CA PRO A 514 -11.42 4.79 10.64
C PRO A 514 -11.47 6.26 11.07
N SER A 515 -12.46 7.00 10.55
CA SER A 515 -12.68 8.39 10.93
C SER A 515 -12.83 8.54 12.45
N ASP A 516 -12.15 9.53 13.02
CA ASP A 516 -12.28 9.98 14.41
C ASP A 516 -13.72 10.34 14.82
N LYS A 517 -14.54 10.78 13.87
CA LYS A 517 -15.96 11.08 14.06
C LYS A 517 -16.86 9.83 14.08
N MET A 518 -16.33 8.65 13.74
CA MET A 518 -17.12 7.41 13.62
C MET A 518 -17.81 7.06 14.94
N ALA A 519 -17.09 7.14 16.07
CA ALA A 519 -17.65 6.88 17.39
C ALA A 519 -18.86 7.77 17.70
N ALA A 520 -18.73 9.09 17.46
CA ALA A 520 -19.80 10.05 17.71
C ALA A 520 -21.04 9.79 16.81
N ARG A 521 -20.83 9.43 15.54
CA ARG A 521 -21.91 9.11 14.59
C ARG A 521 -22.68 7.86 15.02
N PHE A 522 -21.97 6.77 15.33
CA PHE A 522 -22.61 5.55 15.82
C PHE A 522 -23.26 5.76 17.18
N SER A 523 -22.67 6.55 18.08
CA SER A 523 -23.30 6.89 19.35
C SER A 523 -24.64 7.61 19.14
N ALA A 524 -24.68 8.62 18.26
CA ALA A 524 -25.92 9.32 17.94
C ALA A 524 -26.99 8.38 17.36
N LEU A 525 -26.58 7.42 16.51
CA LEU A 525 -27.46 6.39 15.98
C LEU A 525 -27.99 5.46 17.08
N LEU A 526 -27.11 4.93 17.94
CA LEU A 526 -27.47 4.07 19.09
C LEU A 526 -28.47 4.79 20.01
N VAL A 527 -28.20 6.05 20.37
CA VAL A 527 -29.06 6.87 21.23
C VAL A 527 -30.44 7.08 20.60
N LYS A 528 -30.51 7.47 19.31
CA LYS A 528 -31.80 7.71 18.63
C LYS A 528 -32.61 6.42 18.50
N THR A 529 -31.98 5.34 18.05
CA THR A 529 -32.62 4.03 17.91
C THR A 529 -33.15 3.50 19.23
N PHE A 530 -32.35 3.56 20.31
CA PHE A 530 -32.77 3.12 21.63
C PHE A 530 -33.98 3.91 22.14
N LYS A 531 -33.95 5.24 22.02
CA LYS A 531 -35.07 6.11 22.41
C LYS A 531 -36.35 5.76 21.64
N THR A 532 -36.26 5.59 20.33
CA THR A 532 -37.44 5.25 19.50
C THR A 532 -37.98 3.85 19.83
N LEU A 533 -37.11 2.85 20.00
CA LEU A 533 -37.52 1.49 20.35
C LEU A 533 -38.12 1.41 21.75
N SER A 534 -37.50 2.06 22.75
CA SER A 534 -38.00 2.07 24.13
C SER A 534 -39.40 2.69 24.27
N ALA A 535 -39.79 3.56 23.33
CA ALA A 535 -41.13 4.14 23.27
C ALA A 535 -42.16 3.24 22.57
N LYS A 536 -41.73 2.26 21.76
CA LYS A 536 -42.61 1.42 20.93
C LYS A 536 -42.71 -0.03 21.41
N VAL A 537 -41.70 -0.52 22.13
CA VAL A 537 -41.47 -1.94 22.37
C VAL A 537 -41.38 -2.22 23.86
N ASP A 538 -41.92 -3.38 24.28
CA ASP A 538 -41.79 -3.85 25.65
C ASP A 538 -40.33 -4.11 26.04
N ARG A 539 -40.02 -3.85 27.31
CA ARG A 539 -38.67 -3.99 27.85
C ARG A 539 -38.06 -5.38 27.66
N SER A 540 -38.88 -6.44 27.66
CA SER A 540 -38.43 -7.83 27.51
C SER A 540 -37.87 -8.17 26.12
N CYS A 541 -38.22 -7.41 25.08
CA CYS A 541 -37.69 -7.60 23.72
C CYS A 541 -36.89 -6.40 23.19
N LEU A 542 -36.72 -5.36 24.02
CA LEU A 542 -35.98 -4.14 23.66
C LEU A 542 -34.53 -4.45 23.25
N VAL A 543 -33.80 -5.20 24.08
CA VAL A 543 -32.39 -5.54 23.83
C VAL A 543 -32.26 -6.37 22.56
N SER A 544 -33.10 -7.39 22.38
CA SER A 544 -33.06 -8.22 21.18
C SER A 544 -33.32 -7.41 19.92
N LYS A 545 -34.42 -6.66 19.86
CA LYS A 545 -34.72 -5.84 18.68
C LYS A 545 -33.67 -4.78 18.41
N PHE A 546 -33.06 -4.22 19.45
CA PHE A 546 -31.98 -3.25 19.30
C PHE A 546 -30.74 -3.89 18.66
N CYS A 547 -30.32 -5.06 19.14
CA CYS A 547 -29.21 -5.81 18.56
C CYS A 547 -29.51 -6.31 17.14
N ASP A 548 -30.71 -6.86 16.91
CA ASP A 548 -31.15 -7.41 15.62
C ASP A 548 -31.13 -6.34 14.51
N LEU A 549 -31.38 -5.07 14.85
CA LEU A 549 -31.33 -3.96 13.89
C LEU A 549 -29.93 -3.35 13.72
N LEU A 550 -29.22 -3.11 14.82
CA LEU A 550 -27.99 -2.32 14.77
C LEU A 550 -26.74 -3.14 14.56
N VAL A 551 -26.68 -4.39 15.02
CA VAL A 551 -25.47 -5.22 14.84
C VAL A 551 -25.19 -5.46 13.35
N PRO A 552 -26.15 -5.95 12.52
CA PRO A 552 -25.90 -6.14 11.09
C PRO A 552 -25.54 -4.82 10.39
N LEU A 553 -26.14 -3.72 10.81
CA LEU A 553 -25.86 -2.39 10.27
C LEU A 553 -24.44 -1.92 10.59
N VAL A 554 -24.00 -2.03 11.85
CA VAL A 554 -22.65 -1.62 12.25
C VAL A 554 -21.60 -2.50 11.57
N CYS A 555 -21.78 -3.83 11.58
CA CYS A 555 -20.86 -4.77 10.91
C CYS A 555 -20.74 -4.46 9.42
N SER A 556 -21.86 -4.29 8.72
CA SER A 556 -21.85 -4.01 7.28
C SER A 556 -21.32 -2.61 6.94
N SER A 557 -21.60 -1.59 7.77
CA SER A 557 -21.06 -0.24 7.60
C SER A 557 -19.54 -0.23 7.67
N MET A 558 -19.01 -0.96 8.66
CA MET A 558 -17.57 -1.15 8.82
C MET A 558 -16.92 -1.89 7.65
N ALA A 559 -17.51 -3.01 7.22
CA ALA A 559 -17.01 -3.78 6.09
C ALA A 559 -17.03 -2.93 4.80
N LEU A 560 -18.06 -2.10 4.62
CA LEU A 560 -18.16 -1.16 3.51
C LEU A 560 -17.08 -0.08 3.56
N ASP A 561 -16.85 0.53 4.72
CA ASP A 561 -15.80 1.52 4.93
C ASP A 561 -14.42 0.93 4.65
N ALA A 562 -14.09 -0.21 5.27
CA ALA A 562 -12.82 -0.90 5.07
C ALA A 562 -12.62 -1.33 3.60
N THR A 563 -13.66 -1.82 2.92
CA THR A 563 -13.54 -2.20 1.49
C THR A 563 -13.27 -1.00 0.59
N ARG A 564 -13.93 0.15 0.85
CA ARG A 564 -13.66 1.41 0.11
C ARG A 564 -12.25 1.90 0.36
N VAL A 565 -11.81 1.80 1.60
CA VAL A 565 -10.49 2.24 2.04
C VAL A 565 -9.40 1.39 1.43
N PHE A 566 -9.50 0.05 1.44
CA PHE A 566 -8.43 -0.85 1.02
C PHE A 566 -8.47 -1.30 -0.44
N ASN A 567 -9.52 -0.95 -1.21
CA ASN A 567 -9.86 -1.48 -2.55
C ASN A 567 -10.11 -3.00 -2.61
N ASN A 568 -9.61 -3.75 -1.62
CA ASN A 568 -10.00 -5.10 -1.27
C ASN A 568 -9.76 -5.26 0.23
N LEU A 569 -10.72 -5.84 0.96
CA LEU A 569 -10.63 -6.04 2.41
C LEU A 569 -9.48 -7.00 2.73
N PRO A 570 -8.41 -6.59 3.45
CA PRO A 570 -7.28 -7.46 3.76
C PRO A 570 -7.53 -8.14 5.11
N GLY A 571 -7.78 -9.45 5.08
CA GLY A 571 -8.04 -10.26 6.28
C GLY A 571 -9.53 -10.55 6.49
N ARG A 572 -9.85 -11.29 7.55
CA ARG A 572 -11.24 -11.52 7.94
C ARG A 572 -11.83 -10.26 8.57
N SER A 573 -13.15 -10.12 8.50
CA SER A 573 -13.83 -8.94 9.05
C SER A 573 -13.56 -8.76 10.55
N ILE A 574 -13.40 -9.86 11.30
CA ILE A 574 -13.06 -9.84 12.73
C ILE A 574 -11.65 -9.31 13.01
N ASP A 575 -10.67 -9.67 12.18
CA ASP A 575 -9.28 -9.24 12.34
C ASP A 575 -9.18 -7.73 12.12
N ILE A 576 -9.90 -7.22 11.11
CA ILE A 576 -9.95 -5.79 10.78
C ILE A 576 -10.71 -5.00 11.85
N PHE A 577 -11.79 -5.58 12.40
CA PHE A 577 -12.52 -4.96 13.51
C PHE A 577 -11.60 -4.79 14.73
N CYS A 578 -10.96 -5.87 15.17
CA CYS A 578 -10.10 -5.87 16.36
C CYS A 578 -8.84 -5.03 16.18
N GLY A 579 -8.23 -5.13 15.00
CA GLY A 579 -6.92 -4.57 14.71
C GLY A 579 -5.79 -5.34 15.37
N LYS A 580 -5.14 -4.78 16.40
CA LYS A 580 -4.14 -5.56 17.13
C LYS A 580 -4.82 -6.66 17.94
N SER A 581 -4.26 -7.86 17.85
CA SER A 581 -4.56 -8.99 18.72
C SER A 581 -3.98 -8.74 20.12
N ASP A 582 -4.61 -7.87 20.90
CA ASP A 582 -4.33 -7.78 22.34
C ASP A 582 -4.91 -9.01 23.04
N HIS A 583 -4.14 -10.10 23.08
CA HIS A 583 -4.48 -11.32 23.81
C HIS A 583 -4.35 -11.18 25.35
N LEU A 584 -4.09 -9.97 25.87
CA LEU A 584 -3.65 -9.76 27.26
C LEU A 584 -4.36 -8.65 28.04
N ALA A 585 -5.44 -8.07 27.51
CA ALA A 585 -6.28 -7.19 28.32
C ALA A 585 -7.51 -7.99 28.80
N ASP A 586 -7.59 -8.25 30.12
CA ASP A 586 -8.82 -8.68 30.84
C ASP A 586 -9.99 -7.66 30.71
N ASP A 587 -9.83 -6.64 29.88
CA ASP A 587 -10.72 -5.53 29.68
C ASP A 587 -10.98 -5.42 28.17
N VAL A 588 -12.09 -6.00 27.72
CA VAL A 588 -12.52 -6.11 26.31
C VAL A 588 -12.48 -4.76 25.57
N TRP A 589 -12.48 -3.64 26.32
CA TRP A 589 -12.54 -2.27 25.83
C TRP A 589 -11.21 -1.51 25.81
N LYS A 590 -10.09 -2.09 26.23
CA LYS A 590 -8.76 -1.49 26.08
C LYS A 590 -8.07 -2.02 24.82
N SER A 591 -8.41 -1.47 23.66
CA SER A 591 -7.69 -1.74 22.41
C SER A 591 -6.82 -0.55 22.01
N ASN A 592 -5.89 -0.78 21.06
CA ASN A 592 -5.20 0.27 20.34
C ASN A 592 -6.10 1.47 20.01
N GLN A 593 -5.56 2.68 20.16
CA GLN A 593 -6.17 3.90 19.66
C GLN A 593 -6.39 3.77 18.14
N ASN A 594 -7.59 4.09 17.67
CA ASN A 594 -7.97 4.16 16.25
C ASN A 594 -8.26 2.82 15.54
N SER A 595 -8.60 1.73 16.22
CA SER A 595 -9.23 0.56 15.56
C SER A 595 -10.74 0.75 15.44
N TYR A 596 -11.41 0.01 14.55
CA TYR A 596 -12.88 0.03 14.52
C TYR A 596 -13.48 -0.44 15.85
N LYS A 597 -12.90 -1.46 16.50
CA LYS A 597 -13.27 -1.89 17.85
C LYS A 597 -13.23 -0.72 18.84
N SER A 598 -12.18 0.09 18.83
CA SER A 598 -12.08 1.27 19.70
C SER A 598 -13.16 2.32 19.39
N GLN A 599 -13.52 2.52 18.12
CA GLN A 599 -14.56 3.47 17.71
C GLN A 599 -15.96 3.00 18.13
N ILE A 600 -16.26 1.71 17.99
CA ILE A 600 -17.55 1.14 18.42
C ILE A 600 -17.63 1.07 19.94
N ALA A 601 -16.54 0.71 20.63
CA ALA A 601 -16.43 0.80 22.08
C ALA A 601 -16.78 2.18 22.60
N GLU A 602 -16.21 3.17 21.94
CA GLU A 602 -16.41 4.56 22.29
C GLU A 602 -17.85 5.01 22.04
N ALA A 603 -18.42 4.58 20.90
CA ALA A 603 -19.82 4.83 20.60
C ALA A 603 -20.76 4.26 21.66
N PHE A 604 -20.47 3.04 22.14
CA PHE A 604 -21.21 2.37 23.21
C PHE A 604 -21.10 3.12 24.53
N ARG A 605 -19.89 3.47 24.95
CA ARG A 605 -19.65 4.21 26.19
C ARG A 605 -20.41 5.54 26.20
N GLN A 606 -20.34 6.29 25.10
CA GLN A 606 -21.10 7.53 24.91
C GLN A 606 -22.62 7.26 24.95
N PHE A 607 -23.10 6.21 24.27
CA PHE A 607 -24.51 5.84 24.27
C PHE A 607 -25.03 5.52 25.67
N ILE A 608 -24.30 4.69 26.43
CA ILE A 608 -24.62 4.28 27.80
C ILE A 608 -24.68 5.50 28.71
N SER A 609 -23.68 6.39 28.60
CA SER A 609 -23.60 7.62 29.39
C SER A 609 -24.82 8.54 29.19
N ILE A 610 -25.37 8.58 27.98
CA ILE A 610 -26.48 9.47 27.61
C ILE A 610 -27.84 8.82 27.89
N SER A 611 -27.98 7.52 27.65
CA SER A 611 -29.29 6.87 27.48
C SER A 611 -29.71 6.01 28.67
N LEU A 612 -28.77 5.45 29.45
CA LEU A 612 -29.10 4.48 30.49
C LEU A 612 -28.98 5.09 31.89
N ASN A 613 -30.09 5.06 32.62
CA ASN A 613 -30.15 5.41 34.03
C ASN A 613 -29.86 4.18 34.90
N CYS A 614 -29.35 4.39 36.10
CA CYS A 614 -29.20 3.31 37.08
C CYS A 614 -30.58 2.74 37.48
N GLU A 615 -30.62 1.43 37.70
CA GLU A 615 -31.84 0.67 38.01
C GLU A 615 -31.93 0.25 39.48
N PHE A 616 -30.98 0.71 40.30
CA PHE A 616 -30.98 0.49 41.73
C PHE A 616 -32.23 1.08 42.40
N ASN A 617 -32.81 0.31 43.31
CA ASN A 617 -33.91 0.75 44.17
C ASN A 617 -33.48 0.74 45.64
N GLY A 618 -33.72 1.85 46.32
CA GLY A 618 -33.52 2.02 47.75
C GLY A 618 -34.46 1.16 48.60
N LYS A 619 -34.18 1.10 49.90
CA LYS A 619 -34.93 0.25 50.84
C LYS A 619 -36.40 0.67 50.98
N SER A 620 -36.74 1.93 50.70
CA SER A 620 -38.10 2.45 50.77
C SER A 620 -38.77 2.55 49.40
N GLY A 621 -38.13 2.01 48.34
CA GLY A 621 -38.63 2.01 46.96
C GLY A 621 -38.23 3.24 46.14
N GLU A 622 -37.34 4.09 46.66
CA GLU A 622 -36.78 5.22 45.91
C GLU A 622 -35.90 4.70 44.76
N ARG A 623 -35.97 5.34 43.58
CA ARG A 623 -35.22 4.88 42.40
C ARG A 623 -34.05 5.81 42.11
N CYS A 624 -32.91 5.24 41.77
CA CYS A 624 -31.76 6.02 41.34
C CYS A 624 -32.02 6.75 40.00
N VAL A 625 -31.65 8.03 39.92
CA VAL A 625 -31.76 8.85 38.68
C VAL A 625 -30.42 9.10 38.01
N ASN A 626 -29.31 8.74 38.66
CA ASN A 626 -27.97 8.96 38.15
C ASN A 626 -27.68 8.11 36.91
N LYS A 627 -26.99 8.70 35.93
CA LYS A 627 -26.52 8.05 34.70
C LYS A 627 -25.11 7.50 34.87
N TYR A 628 -24.70 6.60 33.98
CA TYR A 628 -23.45 5.85 34.08
C TYR A 628 -22.22 6.70 34.42
N GLU A 629 -21.88 7.72 33.62
CA GLU A 629 -20.66 8.51 33.85
C GLU A 629 -20.75 9.49 35.03
N THR A 630 -21.96 9.91 35.40
CA THR A 630 -22.19 10.81 36.52
C THR A 630 -22.52 10.06 37.81
N HIS A 631 -22.44 8.72 37.81
CA HIS A 631 -22.79 7.88 38.95
C HIS A 631 -21.60 7.79 39.93
N HIS A 632 -21.71 8.53 41.03
CA HIS A 632 -20.78 8.42 42.17
C HIS A 632 -21.41 7.69 43.36
N CYS A 633 -22.74 7.73 43.46
CA CYS A 633 -23.56 7.04 44.45
C CYS A 633 -24.99 6.92 43.90
N HIS A 634 -25.87 6.17 44.58
CA HIS A 634 -27.28 6.10 44.19
C HIS A 634 -28.03 7.29 44.80
N GLN A 635 -28.66 8.10 43.94
CA GLN A 635 -29.41 9.30 44.35
C GLN A 635 -30.78 9.33 43.69
N ASP A 636 -31.79 9.84 44.41
CA ASP A 636 -33.13 10.12 43.88
C ASP A 636 -33.19 11.46 43.13
N ASP A 637 -34.38 11.84 42.64
CA ASP A 637 -34.63 13.07 41.88
C ASP A 637 -34.53 14.36 42.72
N GLU A 638 -34.62 14.25 44.05
CA GLU A 638 -34.35 15.34 44.98
C GLU A 638 -32.85 15.49 45.30
N GLY A 639 -32.02 14.56 44.83
CA GLY A 639 -30.57 14.54 45.05
C GLY A 639 -30.14 13.88 46.38
N THR A 640 -31.07 13.24 47.09
CA THR A 640 -30.80 12.52 48.34
C THR A 640 -30.09 11.21 48.05
N ILE A 641 -29.04 10.89 48.84
CA ILE A 641 -28.31 9.63 48.70
C ILE A 641 -29.15 8.48 49.28
N ILE A 642 -29.62 7.59 48.41
CA ILE A 642 -30.46 6.44 48.75
C ILE A 642 -29.67 5.12 48.87
N GLY A 643 -28.40 5.13 48.45
CA GLY A 643 -27.50 3.98 48.55
C GLY A 643 -26.07 4.31 48.11
N GLY A 644 -25.11 3.51 48.58
CA GLY A 644 -23.75 3.48 48.04
C GLY A 644 -23.53 2.20 47.24
N GLY A 645 -22.69 2.24 46.21
CA GLY A 645 -22.47 1.11 45.31
C GLY A 645 -22.02 1.56 43.93
N SER A 646 -21.71 0.58 43.07
CA SER A 646 -21.47 0.80 41.65
C SER A 646 -22.79 0.98 40.90
N TYR A 647 -22.72 1.51 39.68
CA TYR A 647 -23.85 1.55 38.77
C TYR A 647 -24.45 0.15 38.54
N GLU A 648 -25.78 0.05 38.58
CA GLU A 648 -26.55 -1.18 38.33
C GLU A 648 -27.51 -0.97 37.15
N SER A 649 -27.47 -1.87 36.15
CA SER A 649 -28.44 -1.89 35.04
C SER A 649 -28.52 -3.28 34.40
N GLN A 650 -29.67 -3.93 34.54
CA GLN A 650 -29.91 -5.24 33.91
C GLN A 650 -29.94 -5.11 32.37
N VAL A 651 -30.47 -4.00 31.86
CA VAL A 651 -30.50 -3.73 30.40
C VAL A 651 -29.09 -3.65 29.85
N LEU A 652 -28.16 -3.03 30.58
CA LEU A 652 -26.77 -2.95 30.16
C LEU A 652 -26.12 -4.33 30.13
N ASP A 653 -26.32 -5.13 31.18
CA ASP A 653 -25.75 -6.48 31.28
C ASP A 653 -26.24 -7.39 30.14
N GLU A 654 -27.55 -7.37 29.87
CA GLU A 654 -28.17 -8.11 28.76
C GLU A 654 -27.68 -7.61 27.40
N LEU A 655 -27.58 -6.28 27.22
CA LEU A 655 -27.11 -5.67 25.98
C LEU A 655 -25.66 -6.04 25.68
N MET A 656 -24.78 -6.01 26.68
CA MET A 656 -23.36 -6.34 26.53
C MET A 656 -23.18 -7.77 26.02
N VAL A 657 -23.86 -8.74 26.65
CA VAL A 657 -23.76 -10.16 26.29
C VAL A 657 -24.39 -10.43 24.92
N GLN A 658 -25.58 -9.89 24.64
CA GLN A 658 -26.24 -10.13 23.37
C GLN A 658 -25.50 -9.45 22.21
N TRP A 659 -25.02 -8.22 22.42
CA TRP A 659 -24.27 -7.49 21.41
C TRP A 659 -23.00 -8.23 20.99
N GLU A 660 -22.17 -8.66 21.94
CA GLU A 660 -20.91 -9.35 21.64
C GLU A 660 -21.13 -10.64 20.82
N ASN A 661 -22.10 -11.46 21.23
CA ASN A 661 -22.45 -12.69 20.53
C ASN A 661 -23.00 -12.44 19.11
N SER A 662 -23.94 -11.49 18.99
CA SER A 662 -24.52 -11.10 17.69
C SER A 662 -23.46 -10.47 16.78
N PHE A 663 -22.54 -9.69 17.33
CA PHE A 663 -21.53 -8.96 16.56
C PHE A 663 -20.50 -9.91 15.94
N HIS A 664 -19.98 -10.87 16.72
CA HIS A 664 -19.10 -11.91 16.20
C HIS A 664 -19.80 -12.73 15.10
N SER A 665 -21.04 -13.14 15.34
CA SER A 665 -21.85 -13.90 14.37
C SER A 665 -22.10 -13.10 13.09
N GLY A 666 -22.40 -11.80 13.19
CA GLY A 666 -22.63 -10.93 12.05
C GLY A 666 -21.39 -10.70 11.20
N LEU A 667 -20.20 -10.60 11.81
CA LEU A 667 -18.94 -10.51 11.05
C LEU A 667 -18.62 -11.83 10.33
N GLU A 668 -18.86 -12.98 10.96
CA GLU A 668 -18.70 -14.28 10.31
C GLU A 668 -19.68 -14.48 9.14
N GLU A 669 -20.91 -13.98 9.26
CA GLU A 669 -21.91 -14.07 8.20
C GLU A 669 -21.53 -13.22 6.99
N LEU A 670 -21.06 -11.98 7.22
CA LEU A 670 -20.47 -11.14 6.18
C LEU A 670 -19.32 -11.85 5.46
N ASP A 671 -18.44 -12.52 6.23
CA ASP A 671 -17.36 -13.29 5.67
C ASP A 671 -17.90 -14.44 4.80
N LYS A 672 -18.89 -15.21 5.27
CA LYS A 672 -19.47 -16.33 4.49
C LYS A 672 -20.15 -15.87 3.21
N GLU A 673 -20.90 -14.76 3.25
CA GLU A 673 -21.53 -14.17 2.06
C GLU A 673 -20.48 -13.76 1.01
N GLU A 674 -19.36 -13.20 1.46
CA GLU A 674 -18.26 -12.83 0.58
C GLU A 674 -17.70 -14.06 -0.16
N ASP A 675 -17.39 -15.15 0.56
CA ASP A 675 -16.79 -16.35 -0.01
C ASP A 675 -17.67 -17.01 -1.09
N LEU A 676 -19.00 -16.98 -0.90
CA LEU A 676 -19.96 -17.53 -1.88
C LEU A 676 -19.91 -16.80 -3.22
N ILE A 677 -19.70 -15.48 -3.19
CA ILE A 677 -19.79 -14.60 -4.36
C ILE A 677 -18.54 -14.69 -5.24
N ILE A 678 -17.37 -15.01 -4.66
CA ILE A 678 -16.11 -15.02 -5.42
C ILE A 678 -15.97 -16.26 -6.32
N THR A 679 -16.73 -17.34 -6.08
CA THR A 679 -16.65 -18.59 -6.86
C THR A 679 -17.13 -18.51 -8.32
N GLY A 680 -17.52 -17.33 -8.85
CA GLY A 680 -18.16 -17.22 -10.17
C GLY A 680 -17.77 -16.09 -11.13
N ASN A 681 -16.88 -15.14 -10.79
CA ASN A 681 -16.69 -13.92 -11.61
C ASN A 681 -15.23 -13.51 -11.89
N GLN A 682 -15.01 -12.90 -13.06
CA GLN A 682 -13.68 -12.45 -13.56
C GLN A 682 -13.21 -11.10 -12.97
N ASP A 683 -14.08 -10.29 -12.35
CA ASP A 683 -13.73 -9.03 -11.66
C ASP A 683 -14.09 -9.09 -10.17
N ILE A 684 -13.22 -9.74 -9.39
CA ILE A 684 -13.42 -10.06 -7.98
C ILE A 684 -13.64 -8.81 -7.11
N ALA A 685 -12.92 -7.71 -7.39
CA ALA A 685 -12.95 -6.52 -6.54
C ALA A 685 -14.25 -5.72 -6.68
N GLN A 686 -14.73 -5.50 -7.91
CA GLN A 686 -16.00 -4.80 -8.12
C GLN A 686 -17.19 -5.66 -7.66
N THR A 687 -17.18 -6.96 -7.94
CA THR A 687 -18.23 -7.87 -7.48
C THR A 687 -18.30 -7.88 -5.94
N LYS A 688 -17.15 -7.92 -5.25
CA LYS A 688 -17.09 -7.85 -3.78
C LYS A 688 -17.66 -6.55 -3.23
N ARG A 689 -17.30 -5.40 -3.81
CA ARG A 689 -17.86 -4.10 -3.40
C ARG A 689 -19.37 -4.06 -3.55
N ASN A 690 -19.90 -4.53 -4.67
CA ASN A 690 -21.33 -4.56 -4.93
C ASN A 690 -22.07 -5.47 -3.94
N ALA A 691 -21.47 -6.61 -3.58
CA ALA A 691 -22.01 -7.54 -2.60
C ALA A 691 -22.11 -6.92 -1.20
N ILE A 692 -21.01 -6.36 -0.69
CA ILE A 692 -20.96 -5.70 0.62
C ILE A 692 -21.94 -4.52 0.66
N TRP A 693 -22.02 -3.74 -0.43
CA TRP A 693 -23.01 -2.68 -0.56
C TRP A 693 -24.45 -3.20 -0.49
N ALA A 694 -24.77 -4.31 -1.16
CA ALA A 694 -26.11 -4.91 -1.12
C ALA A 694 -26.48 -5.40 0.28
N THR A 695 -25.57 -6.14 0.95
CA THR A 695 -25.78 -6.60 2.34
C THR A 695 -25.96 -5.41 3.28
N HIS A 696 -25.13 -4.38 3.13
CA HIS A 696 -25.26 -3.15 3.90
C HIS A 696 -26.60 -2.44 3.66
N MET A 697 -27.01 -2.28 2.41
CA MET A 697 -28.29 -1.65 2.08
C MET A 697 -29.49 -2.42 2.64
N SER A 698 -29.44 -3.76 2.68
CA SER A 698 -30.47 -4.58 3.34
C SER A 698 -30.60 -4.25 4.83
N ALA A 699 -29.46 -4.08 5.53
CA ALA A 699 -29.46 -3.69 6.94
C ALA A 699 -29.99 -2.25 7.16
N VAL A 700 -29.61 -1.32 6.27
CA VAL A 700 -30.11 0.07 6.30
C VAL A 700 -31.62 0.12 6.07
N GLU A 701 -32.12 -0.58 5.04
CA GLU A 701 -33.55 -0.63 4.73
C GLU A 701 -34.34 -1.25 5.88
N SER A 702 -33.83 -2.33 6.50
CA SER A 702 -34.45 -2.95 7.67
C SER A 702 -34.59 -1.98 8.85
N LEU A 703 -33.57 -1.15 9.11
CA LEU A 703 -33.63 -0.11 10.15
C LEU A 703 -34.75 0.90 9.88
N TYR A 704 -34.82 1.46 8.67
CA TYR A 704 -35.82 2.47 8.33
C TYR A 704 -37.24 1.91 8.14
N LEU A 705 -37.37 0.62 7.79
CA LEU A 705 -38.66 -0.07 7.75
C LEU A 705 -39.26 -0.24 9.15
N GLU A 706 -38.46 -0.68 10.11
CA GLU A 706 -38.93 -0.85 11.50
C GLU A 706 -39.09 0.50 12.22
N LEU A 707 -38.28 1.49 11.84
CA LEU A 707 -38.24 2.82 12.46
C LEU A 707 -38.49 3.94 11.45
N GLU A 708 -39.66 3.94 10.80
CA GLU A 708 -40.04 4.95 9.79
C GLU A 708 -39.90 6.42 10.26
N SER A 709 -39.97 6.66 11.57
CA SER A 709 -39.85 7.98 12.21
C SER A 709 -38.44 8.31 12.71
N LEU A 710 -37.42 7.54 12.32
CA LEU A 710 -36.04 7.78 12.77
C LEU A 710 -35.48 9.02 12.05
N GLU A 711 -35.65 10.19 12.68
CA GLU A 711 -35.12 11.45 12.17
C GLU A 711 -33.59 11.47 12.30
N ILE A 712 -32.88 11.01 11.26
CA ILE A 712 -31.41 11.00 11.21
C ILE A 712 -30.83 12.35 10.73
N VAL A 713 -31.70 13.31 10.38
CA VAL A 713 -31.33 14.67 9.90
C VAL A 713 -30.33 15.43 10.78
N ASP A 714 -30.34 15.22 12.11
CA ASP A 714 -29.38 15.88 13.01
C ASP A 714 -28.05 15.13 13.17
N ILE A 715 -27.98 13.89 12.68
CA ILE A 715 -26.72 13.17 12.61
C ILE A 715 -26.07 13.67 11.32
N LEU A 716 -25.07 14.56 11.42
CA LEU A 716 -24.30 15.11 10.28
C LEU A 716 -23.49 14.05 9.49
N ALA A 717 -23.91 12.79 9.55
CA ALA A 717 -23.39 11.64 8.83
C ALA A 717 -24.24 11.33 7.60
N CYS A 718 -23.63 10.65 6.63
CA CYS A 718 -24.32 10.07 5.50
C CYS A 718 -25.33 9.02 5.97
N SER A 719 -26.60 9.18 5.59
CA SER A 719 -27.71 8.29 5.97
C SER A 719 -27.66 6.92 5.31
N TRP A 720 -26.80 6.74 4.30
CA TRP A 720 -26.52 5.44 3.68
C TRP A 720 -25.41 4.73 4.44
N CYS A 721 -24.18 5.26 4.41
CA CYS A 721 -23.02 4.52 4.93
C CYS A 721 -22.73 4.68 6.42
N PHE A 722 -23.25 5.72 7.09
CA PHE A 722 -22.95 6.11 8.48
C PHE A 722 -21.47 6.39 8.82
N CYS A 723 -20.53 6.11 7.91
CA CYS A 723 -19.09 6.24 8.12
C CYS A 723 -18.51 7.60 7.70
N ASN A 724 -19.20 8.36 6.83
CA ASN A 724 -18.70 9.62 6.27
C ASN A 724 -19.60 10.81 6.58
N ASP A 725 -19.04 12.02 6.55
CA ASP A 725 -19.82 13.27 6.59
C ASP A 725 -20.71 13.38 5.34
N SER A 726 -21.92 13.90 5.52
CA SER A 726 -22.81 14.22 4.40
C SER A 726 -22.23 15.39 3.61
N SER A 727 -22.02 15.18 2.31
CA SER A 727 -21.58 16.23 1.39
C SER A 727 -22.75 16.95 0.73
N GLU A 728 -23.87 16.24 0.55
CA GLU A 728 -25.12 16.71 -0.03
C GLU A 728 -26.32 16.28 0.83
N PHE A 729 -27.46 16.96 0.67
CA PHE A 729 -28.71 16.61 1.34
C PHE A 729 -29.85 16.49 0.33
N LEU A 730 -30.66 15.44 0.47
CA LEU A 730 -31.86 15.25 -0.33
C LEU A 730 -33.01 16.12 0.19
N THR A 731 -34.07 16.31 -0.61
CA THR A 731 -35.25 17.10 -0.18
C THR A 731 -36.00 16.50 1.00
N CYS A 732 -35.81 15.20 1.25
CA CYS A 732 -36.35 14.53 2.42
C CYS A 732 -35.53 14.75 3.70
N GLY A 733 -34.39 15.43 3.61
CA GLY A 733 -33.49 15.72 4.72
C GLY A 733 -32.36 14.69 4.90
N HIS A 734 -32.44 13.51 4.30
CA HIS A 734 -31.35 12.53 4.37
C HIS A 734 -30.08 13.06 3.70
N GLY A 735 -28.98 13.01 4.44
CA GLY A 735 -27.67 13.40 3.96
C GLY A 735 -26.96 12.25 3.24
N ILE A 736 -26.17 12.58 2.22
CA ILE A 736 -25.42 11.61 1.42
C ILE A 736 -23.98 12.11 1.24
N CYS A 737 -23.00 11.23 1.43
CA CYS A 737 -21.59 11.54 1.14
C CYS A 737 -21.26 11.28 -0.33
N ASP A 738 -20.13 11.79 -0.82
CA ASP A 738 -19.70 11.61 -2.21
C ASP A 738 -19.59 10.13 -2.61
N ALA A 739 -19.12 9.27 -1.69
CA ALA A 739 -19.05 7.84 -1.91
C ALA A 739 -20.44 7.19 -1.99
N GLY A 740 -21.39 7.60 -1.16
CA GLY A 740 -22.78 7.12 -1.25
C GLY A 740 -23.48 7.61 -2.50
N LEU A 741 -23.23 8.86 -2.91
CA LEU A 741 -23.77 9.44 -4.14
C LEU A 741 -23.25 8.72 -5.38
N ALA A 742 -22.00 8.22 -5.35
CA ALA A 742 -21.45 7.41 -6.43
C ALA A 742 -22.25 6.12 -6.67
N GLU A 743 -22.76 5.50 -5.61
CA GLU A 743 -23.50 4.22 -5.66
C GLU A 743 -24.99 4.44 -5.98
N VAL A 744 -25.59 5.50 -5.42
CA VAL A 744 -27.04 5.78 -5.54
C VAL A 744 -27.36 6.59 -6.81
N GLY A 745 -26.46 7.48 -7.21
CA GLY A 745 -26.66 8.43 -8.30
C GLY A 745 -26.39 7.83 -9.68
N LYS A 746 -27.30 8.05 -10.63
CA LYS A 746 -27.11 7.67 -12.03
C LYS A 746 -26.49 8.83 -12.82
N PRO A 747 -25.54 8.58 -13.76
CA PRO A 747 -25.05 9.65 -14.63
C PRO A 747 -26.20 10.23 -15.47
N ALA A 748 -26.30 11.56 -15.55
CA ALA A 748 -27.41 12.26 -16.25
C ALA A 748 -27.40 12.07 -17.77
N ALA A 749 -26.21 11.97 -18.37
CA ALA A 749 -25.99 11.80 -19.80
C ALA A 749 -24.60 11.18 -20.04
N GLU A 750 -24.38 10.60 -21.23
CA GLU A 750 -23.06 10.06 -21.62
C GLU A 750 -21.95 11.14 -21.68
N MET A 751 -22.31 12.41 -21.88
CA MET A 751 -21.35 13.50 -22.09
C MET A 751 -20.70 14.06 -20.81
N ASP A 752 -21.36 14.00 -19.64
CA ASP A 752 -20.77 14.48 -18.38
C ASP A 752 -21.01 13.50 -17.22
N GLN A 753 -20.02 12.64 -16.99
CA GLN A 753 -20.07 11.60 -15.96
C GLN A 753 -20.06 12.15 -14.51
N ARG A 754 -19.76 13.45 -14.33
CA ARG A 754 -19.75 14.12 -13.02
C ARG A 754 -21.16 14.45 -12.53
N LEU A 755 -22.11 14.62 -13.45
CA LEU A 755 -23.49 14.97 -13.11
C LEU A 755 -24.25 13.70 -12.68
N LYS A 756 -24.50 13.58 -11.38
CA LYS A 756 -25.25 12.47 -10.78
C LYS A 756 -26.69 12.87 -10.53
N VAL A 757 -27.61 12.03 -10.98
CA VAL A 757 -29.06 12.19 -10.85
C VAL A 757 -29.60 11.20 -9.84
N VAL A 758 -30.34 11.70 -8.86
CA VAL A 758 -31.03 10.91 -7.85
C VAL A 758 -32.54 11.07 -8.04
N HIS A 759 -33.21 9.99 -8.43
CA HIS A 759 -34.65 10.01 -8.73
C HIS A 759 -35.53 9.80 -7.49
N SER A 760 -34.99 9.19 -6.44
CA SER A 760 -35.75 8.83 -5.25
C SER A 760 -34.84 8.53 -4.06
N CYS A 761 -35.37 8.67 -2.85
CA CYS A 761 -34.76 8.19 -1.62
C CYS A 761 -35.36 6.83 -1.22
N SER A 762 -34.51 5.81 -1.10
CA SER A 762 -34.89 4.45 -0.69
C SER A 762 -35.06 4.28 0.83
N LEU A 763 -34.63 5.25 1.63
CA LEU A 763 -34.76 5.25 3.10
C LEU A 763 -36.19 5.59 3.59
N HIS A 764 -37.21 5.31 2.76
CA HIS A 764 -38.62 5.55 3.08
C HIS A 764 -39.45 4.36 2.60
N SER A 765 -40.52 4.07 3.34
CA SER A 765 -41.55 3.12 2.95
C SER A 765 -42.90 3.83 2.82
N PRO A 766 -43.50 3.93 1.61
CA PRO A 766 -42.90 3.61 0.31
C PRO A 766 -41.77 4.60 -0.07
N LEU A 767 -40.92 4.19 -1.03
CA LEU A 767 -39.81 5.02 -1.51
C LEU A 767 -40.30 6.42 -1.94
N ARG A 768 -39.56 7.46 -1.54
CA ARG A 768 -39.93 8.85 -1.84
C ARG A 768 -39.32 9.27 -3.17
N ARG A 769 -40.15 9.46 -4.20
CA ARG A 769 -39.73 9.96 -5.52
C ARG A 769 -39.57 11.47 -5.51
N PHE A 770 -38.56 11.96 -6.22
CA PHE A 770 -38.34 13.38 -6.44
C PHE A 770 -38.85 13.77 -7.84
N GLN A 771 -39.64 14.84 -7.89
CA GLN A 771 -40.12 15.42 -9.14
C GLN A 771 -39.89 16.94 -9.11
N PRO A 772 -38.94 17.48 -9.91
CA PRO A 772 -37.99 16.75 -10.76
C PRO A 772 -36.94 15.95 -9.96
N ALA A 773 -36.17 15.11 -10.64
CA ALA A 773 -35.06 14.38 -10.02
C ALA A 773 -33.94 15.34 -9.59
N LEU A 774 -33.27 15.04 -8.48
CA LEU A 774 -32.20 15.87 -7.94
C LEU A 774 -30.90 15.65 -8.70
N GLN A 775 -30.13 16.71 -8.89
CA GLN A 775 -28.87 16.69 -9.63
C GLN A 775 -27.72 17.19 -8.75
N PHE A 776 -26.61 16.46 -8.76
CA PHE A 776 -25.43 16.75 -7.96
C PHE A 776 -24.16 16.67 -8.82
N PHE A 777 -23.18 17.53 -8.55
CA PHE A 777 -21.86 17.43 -9.15
C PHE A 777 -20.91 16.61 -8.28
N GLN A 778 -20.58 15.41 -8.75
CA GLN A 778 -19.54 14.59 -8.14
C GLN A 778 -18.18 14.99 -8.73
N LEU A 779 -17.36 15.63 -7.92
CA LEU A 779 -16.01 16.03 -8.29
C LEU A 779 -15.01 14.92 -7.92
N PRO A 780 -13.97 14.68 -8.74
CA PRO A 780 -12.84 13.85 -8.35
C PRO A 780 -12.17 14.39 -7.08
N SER A 781 -11.74 13.50 -6.18
CA SER A 781 -11.11 13.85 -4.91
C SER A 781 -9.81 14.65 -5.04
N SER A 782 -9.16 14.61 -6.21
CA SER A 782 -7.94 15.35 -6.52
C SER A 782 -8.18 16.80 -6.97
N ILE A 783 -9.42 17.23 -7.13
CA ILE A 783 -9.77 18.57 -7.61
C ILE A 783 -10.37 19.39 -6.47
N GLY A 784 -9.78 20.55 -6.20
CA GLY A 784 -10.34 21.52 -5.25
C GLY A 784 -11.65 22.14 -5.76
N ARG A 785 -12.50 22.61 -4.84
CA ARG A 785 -13.72 23.34 -5.19
C ARG A 785 -13.36 24.67 -5.87
N ARG A 786 -13.95 24.94 -7.03
CA ARG A 786 -13.79 26.16 -7.81
C ARG A 786 -14.85 27.16 -7.41
N ILE A 787 -14.46 28.32 -6.91
CA ILE A 787 -15.38 29.31 -6.34
C ILE A 787 -15.36 30.58 -7.19
N LEU A 788 -16.53 31.05 -7.61
CA LEU A 788 -16.71 32.37 -8.21
C LEU A 788 -17.23 33.33 -7.14
N ALA A 789 -16.44 34.35 -6.79
CA ALA A 789 -16.86 35.43 -5.90
C ALA A 789 -17.24 36.67 -6.70
N LEU A 790 -18.42 37.21 -6.44
CA LEU A 790 -19.00 38.37 -7.12
C LEU A 790 -19.18 39.53 -6.13
N ASN A 791 -18.63 40.69 -6.47
CA ASN A 791 -18.68 41.88 -5.63
C ASN A 791 -20.05 42.57 -5.69
N GLY A 792 -20.43 43.21 -4.59
CA GLY A 792 -21.74 43.86 -4.39
C GLY A 792 -21.83 45.35 -4.64
N ASP A 793 -20.86 45.95 -5.35
CA ASP A 793 -20.66 47.40 -5.40
C ASP A 793 -21.63 48.15 -6.37
N GLY A 794 -22.91 47.76 -6.43
CA GLY A 794 -23.92 48.44 -7.26
C GLY A 794 -23.63 48.31 -8.77
N ALA A 795 -23.57 49.45 -9.48
CA ALA A 795 -23.40 49.55 -10.95
C ALA A 795 -22.16 48.80 -11.51
N HIS A 796 -21.17 48.48 -10.66
CA HIS A 796 -20.04 47.64 -11.04
C HIS A 796 -20.41 46.16 -11.24
N GLY A 797 -21.57 45.70 -10.76
CA GLY A 797 -22.12 44.35 -11.00
C GLY A 797 -22.27 44.04 -12.50
N VAL A 798 -22.73 45.01 -13.28
CA VAL A 798 -22.82 44.88 -14.76
C VAL A 798 -21.43 44.73 -15.39
N THR A 799 -20.40 45.40 -14.85
CA THR A 799 -19.03 45.29 -15.38
C THR A 799 -18.47 43.87 -15.19
N GLN A 800 -18.78 43.22 -14.05
CA GLN A 800 -18.39 41.83 -13.78
C GLN A 800 -18.98 40.85 -14.82
N THR A 801 -20.22 41.08 -15.29
CA THR A 801 -20.80 40.28 -16.38
C THR A 801 -20.03 40.44 -17.71
N GLY A 802 -19.49 41.63 -17.97
CA GLY A 802 -18.64 41.88 -19.13
C GLY A 802 -17.33 41.07 -19.08
N VAL A 803 -16.71 41.00 -17.89
CA VAL A 803 -15.50 40.18 -17.66
C VAL A 803 -15.81 38.70 -17.84
N LEU A 804 -16.89 38.20 -17.22
CA LEU A 804 -17.31 36.80 -17.36
C LEU A 804 -17.59 36.43 -18.82
N SER A 805 -18.24 37.33 -19.58
CA SER A 805 -18.48 37.13 -21.01
C SER A 805 -17.17 37.09 -21.82
N ALA A 806 -16.19 37.92 -21.47
CA ALA A 806 -14.90 37.93 -22.14
C ALA A 806 -14.07 36.67 -21.87
N ILE A 807 -14.13 36.14 -20.64
CA ILE A 807 -13.51 34.87 -20.26
C ILE A 807 -14.16 33.73 -21.04
N GLN A 808 -15.49 33.65 -21.06
CA GLN A 808 -16.21 32.60 -21.79
C GLN A 808 -15.84 32.59 -23.29
N ARG A 809 -15.77 33.78 -23.89
CA ARG A 809 -15.32 33.97 -25.28
C ARG A 809 -13.90 33.45 -25.52
N HIS A 810 -12.97 33.71 -24.60
CA HIS A 810 -11.59 33.21 -24.70
C HIS A 810 -11.50 31.69 -24.52
N LEU A 811 -12.46 31.07 -23.81
CA LEU A 811 -12.56 29.63 -23.64
C LEU A 811 -13.30 28.94 -24.80
N GLY A 812 -13.63 29.68 -25.88
CA GLY A 812 -14.24 29.13 -27.09
C GLY A 812 -15.77 29.17 -27.14
N ASP A 813 -16.45 29.74 -26.13
CA ASP A 813 -17.92 29.87 -26.05
C ASP A 813 -18.74 28.56 -26.12
N GLU A 814 -18.09 27.40 -26.15
CA GLU A 814 -18.76 26.09 -26.20
C GLU A 814 -19.40 25.71 -24.87
N ILE A 815 -18.82 26.16 -23.74
CA ILE A 815 -19.26 25.82 -22.39
C ILE A 815 -19.64 27.09 -21.63
N PRO A 816 -20.87 27.19 -21.08
CA PRO A 816 -21.27 28.32 -20.25
C PRO A 816 -20.33 28.50 -19.05
N ILE A 817 -19.91 29.74 -18.79
CA ILE A 817 -18.90 30.05 -17.77
C ILE A 817 -19.27 29.56 -16.36
N ARG A 818 -20.57 29.50 -16.05
CA ARG A 818 -21.08 28.97 -14.78
C ARG A 818 -20.70 27.50 -14.52
N HIS A 819 -20.47 26.68 -15.56
CA HIS A 819 -20.09 25.27 -15.38
C HIS A 819 -18.61 25.10 -14.98
N PHE A 820 -17.83 26.19 -14.97
CA PHE A 820 -16.47 26.19 -14.47
C PHE A 820 -16.38 26.38 -12.95
N PHE A 821 -17.49 26.64 -12.28
CA PHE A 821 -17.53 26.92 -10.84
C PHE A 821 -18.49 25.97 -10.11
N ASP A 822 -18.07 25.52 -8.92
CA ASP A 822 -18.82 24.61 -8.06
C ASP A 822 -19.63 25.36 -7.00
N LEU A 823 -19.22 26.59 -6.68
CA LEU A 823 -19.89 27.54 -5.80
C LEU A 823 -19.83 28.94 -6.40
N ILE A 824 -20.96 29.62 -6.50
CA ILE A 824 -21.05 31.03 -6.90
C ILE A 824 -21.52 31.85 -5.69
N GLY A 825 -20.64 32.69 -5.19
CA GLY A 825 -20.85 33.53 -4.02
C GLY A 825 -20.94 35.02 -4.38
N GLY A 826 -21.72 35.81 -3.65
CA GLY A 826 -21.64 37.27 -3.77
C GLY A 826 -22.42 38.03 -2.70
N SER A 827 -22.15 39.34 -2.62
CA SER A 827 -22.90 40.29 -1.78
C SER A 827 -23.66 41.30 -2.64
N GLY A 828 -24.71 41.93 -2.10
CA GLY A 828 -25.48 42.97 -2.81
C GLY A 828 -25.89 42.57 -4.24
N THR A 829 -25.52 43.38 -5.24
CA THR A 829 -25.75 43.10 -6.67
C THR A 829 -25.02 41.86 -7.19
N GLY A 830 -23.84 41.55 -6.64
CA GLY A 830 -23.11 40.30 -6.89
C GLY A 830 -23.88 39.07 -6.38
N GLY A 831 -24.62 39.19 -5.28
CA GLY A 831 -25.52 38.16 -4.77
C GLY A 831 -26.68 37.86 -5.73
N LEU A 832 -27.28 38.91 -6.32
CA LEU A 832 -28.34 38.76 -7.34
C LEU A 832 -27.83 38.04 -8.60
N LEU A 833 -26.62 38.39 -9.04
CA LEU A 833 -25.95 37.69 -10.15
C LEU A 833 -25.64 36.24 -9.79
N ALA A 834 -25.20 35.96 -8.57
CA ALA A 834 -24.93 34.61 -8.10
C ALA A 834 -26.19 33.73 -8.16
N ILE A 835 -27.34 34.27 -7.72
CA ILE A 835 -28.64 33.60 -7.81
C ILE A 835 -29.02 33.34 -9.27
N GLY A 836 -28.90 34.34 -10.14
CA GLY A 836 -29.24 34.21 -11.56
C GLY A 836 -28.39 33.19 -12.31
N LEU A 837 -27.06 33.26 -12.14
CA LEU A 837 -26.09 32.38 -12.80
C LEU A 837 -26.13 30.95 -12.26
N GLY A 838 -26.28 30.79 -10.94
CA GLY A 838 -26.32 29.50 -10.28
C GLY A 838 -27.72 28.89 -10.31
N ILE A 839 -28.59 29.30 -9.39
CA ILE A 839 -29.94 28.73 -9.23
C ILE A 839 -30.79 28.92 -10.48
N GLY A 840 -30.72 30.09 -11.12
CA GLY A 840 -31.53 30.41 -12.29
C GLY A 840 -31.01 29.85 -13.61
N GLY A 841 -29.79 29.31 -13.65
CA GLY A 841 -29.19 28.81 -14.88
C GLY A 841 -29.14 29.85 -16.00
N TRP A 842 -29.09 31.14 -15.68
CA TRP A 842 -29.03 32.21 -16.67
C TRP A 842 -27.66 32.23 -17.34
N ASP A 843 -27.63 32.55 -18.63
CA ASP A 843 -26.37 32.92 -19.27
C ASP A 843 -25.92 34.32 -18.79
N VAL A 844 -24.68 34.68 -19.13
CA VAL A 844 -24.07 35.94 -18.67
C VAL A 844 -24.86 37.16 -19.19
N HIS A 845 -25.43 37.08 -20.39
CA HIS A 845 -26.16 38.19 -20.99
C HIS A 845 -27.51 38.41 -20.32
N ARG A 846 -28.28 37.34 -20.13
CA ARG A 846 -29.54 37.34 -19.37
C ARG A 846 -29.31 37.83 -17.95
N SER A 847 -28.24 37.39 -17.31
CA SER A 847 -27.88 37.84 -15.96
C SER A 847 -27.62 39.36 -15.90
N ALA A 848 -26.94 39.91 -16.90
CA ALA A 848 -26.71 41.35 -17.00
C ALA A 848 -28.00 42.15 -17.22
N THR A 849 -28.89 41.67 -18.10
CA THR A 849 -30.18 42.33 -18.39
C THR A 849 -31.09 42.30 -17.16
N SER A 850 -31.26 41.13 -16.55
CA SER A 850 -32.06 40.96 -15.33
C SER A 850 -31.52 41.82 -14.19
N LEU A 851 -30.19 41.91 -14.01
CA LEU A 851 -29.61 42.76 -12.96
C LEU A 851 -29.99 44.23 -13.14
N ARG A 852 -29.98 44.76 -14.37
CA ARG A 852 -30.38 46.15 -14.64
C ARG A 852 -31.87 46.39 -14.37
N GLU A 853 -32.72 45.41 -14.68
CA GLU A 853 -34.14 45.45 -14.33
C GLU A 853 -34.34 45.44 -12.82
N PHE A 854 -33.61 44.57 -12.11
CA PHE A 854 -33.62 44.55 -10.66
C PHE A 854 -33.11 45.86 -10.07
N GLU A 855 -31.99 46.43 -10.52
CA GLU A 855 -31.50 47.73 -10.05
C GLU A 855 -32.54 48.85 -10.23
N ALA A 856 -33.39 48.77 -11.26
CA ALA A 856 -34.51 49.69 -11.46
C ALA A 856 -35.70 49.41 -10.51
N GLU A 857 -35.98 48.14 -10.19
CA GLU A 857 -37.06 47.69 -9.28
C GLU A 857 -36.68 47.78 -7.78
N VAL A 858 -35.40 47.59 -7.44
CA VAL A 858 -34.76 47.49 -6.09
C VAL A 858 -34.78 48.82 -5.32
N THR A 859 -35.35 49.88 -5.90
CA THR A 859 -35.80 51.05 -5.12
C THR A 859 -36.97 50.72 -4.18
N ARG A 860 -37.45 49.47 -4.15
CA ARG A 860 -38.51 48.99 -3.24
C ARG A 860 -38.11 47.67 -2.58
N ASP A 861 -38.28 47.64 -1.26
CA ASP A 861 -38.40 46.50 -0.30
C ASP A 861 -37.94 45.10 -0.75
N THR A 862 -37.21 44.39 0.13
CA THR A 862 -36.89 42.95 0.08
C THR A 862 -38.01 42.03 -0.41
N ALA A 863 -39.28 42.33 -0.09
CA ALA A 863 -40.43 41.56 -0.57
C ALA A 863 -40.63 41.62 -2.11
N ALA A 864 -40.27 42.74 -2.74
CA ALA A 864 -40.35 42.91 -4.20
C ALA A 864 -39.27 42.09 -4.92
N ILE A 865 -38.05 42.08 -4.39
CA ILE A 865 -36.94 41.26 -4.88
C ILE A 865 -37.31 39.78 -4.81
N GLU A 866 -37.88 39.35 -3.69
CA GLU A 866 -38.34 37.98 -3.50
C GLU A 866 -39.47 37.60 -4.46
N SER A 867 -40.47 38.47 -4.65
CA SER A 867 -41.54 38.22 -5.63
C SER A 867 -41.00 38.07 -7.05
N ALA A 868 -40.04 38.90 -7.44
CA ALA A 868 -39.47 38.85 -8.78
C ALA A 868 -38.59 37.61 -9.00
N PHE A 869 -37.83 37.16 -8.00
CA PHE A 869 -37.12 35.87 -8.08
C PHE A 869 -38.04 34.66 -8.05
N ARG A 870 -39.11 34.71 -7.24
CA ARG A 870 -40.14 33.67 -7.24
C ARG A 870 -40.77 33.53 -8.62
N GLU A 871 -41.11 34.63 -9.27
CA GLU A 871 -41.76 34.62 -10.57
C GLU A 871 -40.80 34.22 -11.70
N ARG A 872 -39.54 34.68 -11.65
CA ARG A 872 -38.57 34.51 -12.75
C ARG A 872 -37.65 33.30 -12.61
N ILE A 873 -37.53 32.69 -11.42
CA ILE A 873 -36.58 31.59 -11.16
C ILE A 873 -37.20 30.37 -10.51
N THR A 874 -37.72 30.47 -9.28
CA THR A 874 -37.90 29.26 -8.42
C THR A 874 -39.34 28.84 -8.13
N GLY A 875 -40.33 29.71 -8.35
CA GLY A 875 -41.72 29.46 -7.94
C GLY A 875 -41.96 29.36 -6.42
N GLN A 876 -40.93 29.55 -5.58
CA GLN A 876 -40.97 29.37 -4.12
C GLN A 876 -40.38 30.58 -3.36
N LEU A 877 -40.55 30.65 -2.02
CA LEU A 877 -39.86 31.66 -1.18
C LEU A 877 -38.36 31.33 -1.11
N MET A 878 -37.51 32.34 -1.34
CA MET A 878 -36.05 32.24 -1.28
C MET A 878 -35.51 32.72 0.08
N ILE A 879 -36.27 33.54 0.80
CA ILE A 879 -35.86 34.16 2.06
C ILE A 879 -36.51 33.41 3.23
N GLY A 880 -35.72 33.02 4.24
CA GLY A 880 -36.22 32.36 5.46
C GLY A 880 -36.63 30.89 5.31
N SER A 881 -36.55 30.30 4.12
CA SER A 881 -36.72 28.86 3.92
C SER A 881 -35.44 28.13 4.37
N ARG A 882 -35.57 27.17 5.30
CA ARG A 882 -34.42 26.44 5.87
C ARG A 882 -33.59 25.67 4.84
N VAL A 883 -34.17 25.35 3.68
CA VAL A 883 -33.51 24.64 2.58
C VAL A 883 -34.18 25.06 1.27
N HIS A 884 -33.45 25.71 0.37
CA HIS A 884 -33.89 25.84 -1.02
C HIS A 884 -33.34 24.68 -1.84
N VAL A 885 -34.21 23.89 -2.44
CA VAL A 885 -33.82 22.77 -3.31
C VAL A 885 -33.76 23.32 -4.74
N SER A 886 -32.56 23.64 -5.21
CA SER A 886 -32.36 24.02 -6.61
C SER A 886 -32.39 22.78 -7.50
N GLU A 887 -33.02 22.89 -8.67
CA GLU A 887 -32.91 21.91 -9.75
C GLU A 887 -31.50 21.89 -10.39
N THR A 888 -30.67 22.89 -10.06
CA THR A 888 -29.30 23.01 -10.55
C THR A 888 -28.31 22.44 -9.53
N PRO A 889 -27.26 21.73 -9.99
CA PRO A 889 -26.20 21.22 -9.13
C PRO A 889 -25.21 22.32 -8.67
N ILE A 890 -25.37 23.57 -9.13
CA ILE A 890 -24.48 24.69 -8.80
C ILE A 890 -24.89 25.27 -7.44
N ARG A 891 -23.94 25.34 -6.51
CA ARG A 891 -24.17 25.92 -5.18
C ARG A 891 -24.09 27.44 -5.27
N VAL A 892 -24.97 28.13 -4.55
CA VAL A 892 -25.02 29.58 -4.47
C VAL A 892 -24.96 30.03 -3.01
N PHE A 893 -24.12 31.02 -2.76
CA PHE A 893 -23.98 31.66 -1.45
C PHE A 893 -24.18 33.17 -1.55
N VAL A 894 -25.16 33.71 -0.82
CA VAL A 894 -25.37 35.16 -0.77
C VAL A 894 -25.11 35.68 0.63
N ALA A 895 -24.17 36.61 0.76
CA ALA A 895 -23.95 37.38 1.98
C ALA A 895 -24.70 38.71 1.84
N THR A 896 -25.76 38.94 2.62
CA THR A 896 -26.45 40.22 2.60
C THR A 896 -25.80 41.21 3.57
N THR A 897 -25.38 42.35 3.02
CA THR A 897 -25.49 43.66 3.67
C THR A 897 -26.34 44.52 2.72
N LEU A 898 -27.66 44.52 2.93
CA LEU A 898 -28.53 45.54 2.34
C LEU A 898 -28.24 46.84 3.08
N ASP A 899 -27.28 47.62 2.60
CA ASP A 899 -26.82 48.82 3.29
C ASP A 899 -27.90 49.94 3.22
N LYS A 900 -28.32 50.39 4.42
CA LYS A 900 -28.75 51.78 4.78
C LYS A 900 -30.09 52.38 4.33
N ALA A 901 -31.18 51.63 4.13
CA ALA A 901 -32.49 52.26 3.87
C ALA A 901 -33.56 52.10 4.95
N LEU A 902 -33.37 51.25 5.98
CA LEU A 902 -34.39 51.02 7.01
C LEU A 902 -33.75 50.99 8.39
N ASP A 903 -33.97 52.05 9.16
CA ASP A 903 -33.73 52.06 10.60
C ASP A 903 -34.54 50.93 11.25
N GLY A 904 -33.87 49.88 11.76
CA GLY A 904 -34.44 49.05 12.82
C GLY A 904 -34.22 47.52 12.80
N VAL A 905 -33.74 46.89 11.72
CA VAL A 905 -33.49 45.43 11.73
C VAL A 905 -32.15 45.10 11.05
N GLN A 906 -31.13 44.82 11.85
CA GLN A 906 -29.83 44.28 11.42
C GLN A 906 -29.86 42.75 11.43
N GLU A 907 -30.60 42.12 10.51
CA GLU A 907 -30.45 40.68 10.28
C GLU A 907 -29.89 40.43 8.88
N ALA A 908 -28.71 39.82 8.81
CA ALA A 908 -28.16 39.31 7.56
C ALA A 908 -28.98 38.09 7.13
N ALA A 909 -29.84 38.26 6.12
CA ALA A 909 -30.52 37.14 5.47
C ALA A 909 -29.50 36.38 4.60
N ILE A 910 -29.05 35.21 5.07
CA ILE A 910 -28.24 34.28 4.26
C ILE A 910 -29.19 33.51 3.35
N ILE A 911 -29.11 33.74 2.03
CA ILE A 911 -29.85 32.97 1.02
C ILE A 911 -28.89 31.92 0.45
N THR A 912 -29.15 30.64 0.73
CA THR A 912 -28.31 29.53 0.28
C THR A 912 -29.17 28.33 -0.12
N ASN A 913 -28.85 27.71 -1.27
CA ASN A 913 -29.17 26.31 -1.55
C ASN A 913 -28.07 25.35 -1.03
N TYR A 914 -27.16 25.87 -0.20
CA TYR A 914 -26.04 25.20 0.43
C TYR A 914 -26.21 25.19 1.95
N VAL A 915 -26.14 24.01 2.58
CA VAL A 915 -26.23 23.88 4.05
C VAL A 915 -24.84 24.10 4.67
N ARG A 916 -24.69 25.11 5.54
CA ARG A 916 -23.44 25.30 6.31
C ARG A 916 -23.30 24.19 7.36
N PRO A 917 -22.12 23.56 7.51
CA PRO A 917 -21.87 22.56 8.55
C PRO A 917 -22.07 23.06 9.99
N GLU A 918 -21.89 24.36 10.24
CA GLU A 918 -21.87 24.94 11.60
C GLU A 918 -23.24 25.53 12.06
N GLY A 919 -24.31 25.37 11.26
CA GLY A 919 -25.54 26.15 11.39
C GLY A 919 -26.73 25.50 12.12
N GLN A 920 -26.52 24.57 13.05
CA GLN A 920 -27.63 23.97 13.83
C GLN A 920 -27.84 24.58 15.22
N GLY A 921 -27.28 25.78 15.47
CA GLY A 921 -27.65 26.62 16.61
C GLY A 921 -28.64 27.72 16.20
N LYS A 922 -29.68 27.96 17.00
CA LYS A 922 -30.57 29.13 16.88
C LYS A 922 -29.75 30.44 16.75
N PRO A 923 -30.27 31.48 16.08
CA PRO A 923 -29.66 32.81 16.07
C PRO A 923 -29.96 33.52 17.40
N ASP A 924 -29.43 33.01 18.51
CA ASP A 924 -29.44 33.74 19.78
C ASP A 924 -27.97 34.00 20.16
N ASN A 925 -27.56 35.27 20.00
CA ASN A 925 -26.27 35.89 20.37
C ASN A 925 -25.08 35.70 19.42
N LEU A 926 -25.04 36.52 18.36
CA LEU A 926 -23.77 36.90 17.73
C LEU A 926 -23.13 38.04 18.53
N PHE A 927 -21.95 37.80 19.09
CA PHE A 927 -21.08 38.86 19.61
C PHE A 927 -20.66 39.79 18.45
N VAL A 928 -21.00 41.07 18.58
CA VAL A 928 -20.56 42.13 17.66
C VAL A 928 -19.06 42.35 17.88
N MET A 929 -18.21 41.86 16.97
CA MET A 929 -16.85 42.40 16.82
C MET A 929 -16.94 43.67 15.98
N THR A 930 -16.74 44.80 16.64
CA THR A 930 -16.63 46.11 15.98
C THR A 930 -15.23 46.27 15.37
N GLU A 931 -15.18 46.86 14.17
CA GLU A 931 -13.97 47.25 13.44
C GLU A 931 -13.13 48.29 14.22
N GLN A 932 -12.33 47.85 15.18
CA GLN A 932 -11.23 48.63 15.76
C GLN A 932 -10.09 47.70 16.19
N SER A 933 -9.43 47.02 15.25
CA SER A 933 -8.11 46.40 15.52
C SER A 933 -7.39 45.94 14.25
N LEU A 934 -7.24 46.83 13.27
CA LEU A 934 -6.28 46.62 12.17
C LEU A 934 -5.39 47.85 11.98
N THR A 935 -4.75 48.27 13.07
CA THR A 935 -3.51 49.06 13.00
C THR A 935 -2.66 48.77 14.24
N ASN A 936 -1.77 47.78 14.16
CA ASN A 936 -0.40 47.88 14.66
C ASN A 936 0.35 46.57 14.37
N THR A 937 1.13 46.62 13.30
CA THR A 937 2.35 45.84 13.14
C THR A 937 3.41 46.35 14.11
N GLN A 938 3.98 45.44 14.92
CA GLN A 938 5.43 45.38 15.25
C GLN A 938 5.70 44.25 16.26
N ASN A 939 6.69 43.41 15.91
CA ASN A 939 7.73 42.74 16.73
C ASN A 939 7.34 42.22 18.13
N GLU A 940 7.72 41.02 18.57
CA GLU A 940 9.08 40.47 18.60
C GLU A 940 9.03 39.00 19.11
N GLU A 941 10.11 38.27 18.87
CA GLU A 941 10.42 36.88 19.25
C GLU A 941 10.15 36.52 20.73
N LEU A 942 9.92 35.23 21.04
CA LEU A 942 10.32 34.63 22.33
C LEU A 942 10.29 33.08 22.32
N PHE A 943 11.49 32.49 22.37
CA PHE A 943 11.75 31.13 22.84
C PHE A 943 11.55 31.02 24.38
N PRO A 944 11.14 29.87 24.95
CA PRO A 944 11.00 29.70 26.39
C PRO A 944 12.23 29.06 27.04
N THR A 945 12.77 29.71 28.07
CA THR A 945 13.63 29.10 29.09
C THR A 945 13.05 29.36 30.47
N HIS A 946 12.58 28.30 31.14
CA HIS A 946 12.13 28.33 32.52
C HIS A 946 13.24 27.83 33.47
N MET A 947 13.64 28.67 34.44
CA MET A 947 14.32 28.21 35.66
C MET A 947 13.91 29.04 36.89
N LYS A 948 13.33 28.33 37.86
CA LYS A 948 13.53 28.37 39.32
C LYS A 948 13.54 29.71 40.09
N GLN A 949 12.55 29.83 40.99
CA GLN A 949 12.70 30.27 42.39
C GLN A 949 11.72 29.38 43.20
N GLY A 950 11.98 28.82 44.38
CA GLY A 950 12.92 29.17 45.44
C GLY A 950 12.12 29.50 46.71
N ALA A 951 11.90 28.53 47.60
CA ALA A 951 11.42 28.76 48.97
C ALA A 951 12.07 27.73 49.91
N ASN A 952 12.51 28.21 51.06
CA ASN A 952 13.55 27.66 51.92
C ASN A 952 12.96 27.32 53.32
N LEU A 953 13.66 26.44 54.06
CA LEU A 953 13.63 26.18 55.52
C LEU A 953 12.54 25.18 56.03
N ASP A 954 12.82 24.22 56.92
CA ASP A 954 13.77 24.19 58.03
C ASP A 954 14.26 22.77 58.43
N LYS A 955 15.46 22.79 59.05
CA LYS A 955 16.17 21.89 59.96
C LYS A 955 15.37 20.79 60.71
N ASN A 956 15.84 19.54 60.65
CA ASN A 956 16.72 18.88 61.64
C ASN A 956 17.13 17.48 61.15
#